data_AF-A0A7J9Q447-F1
#
_entry.id   AF-A0A7J9Q447-F1
#
_cell.length_a   1.000
_cell.length_b   1.000
_cell.length_c   1.000
_cell.angle_alpha   90.00
_cell.angle_beta   90.00
_cell.angle_gamma   90.00
#
_symmetry.space_group_name_H-M   'P 1'
#
loop_
_entity.id
_entity.type
_entity.pdbx_description
1 polymer ?
#
loop_
_entity_poly.entity_id
_entity_poly.type
_entity_poly.pdbx_seq_one_letter_code
_entity_poly.pdbx_strand_id
1 'polypeptide(L)'
;MKIGELNYIHSKSVEEEVIGAKRGGLLNSQLSPLTLEIMQNALLGKVTLVFSQGPLHLTPVLCVLLQVNNERDILVGIPRNIFKKRMKEYKDIYYSLRSRSIGFFYKKYLLCEADVNKSGEIKISLEGIKTKPKWGLRHYKDGYEELFIKGLFQGGCEDWPKIIGVPIDYNLPENLLKTRNFFYEKDSLLLSPFNPKFVILESVNERIYSFEIISKIIENLNNNGIGGIIHFSWPYLPGLNEFLKDLEDKTDKVSIIHIGKRYGIEMRESFNKYLIETDPLNNRSYKMNDFIRSRHSFRTLSLEGSDWNRYYPEPIKFSELKNIEVFMVGTLGPHEHELADIKAQHDLMISDIRYEINQDELPTKFRSLIAFPPFIDSFLKPSEITISIANKEGEYKSLPIKEALIEKFDKKRSGLSNYLDLCTQFDKSFDVVNHMRGLHTPNFMSKNSILYYLILQEIISERLSTNEKSDIIICDYVSQLGAKKKIQNNIISMLEYLKKNKSPDDIYLRESQFFTPINMRKKSLEPRQNIVKAQIEDIFYTLNKSKQKMEIKANLIIGERKISKSITILLTDIHTLNRNLPEDYTESILLLPGPIPILSFKKDNPAITRGFDILLRPFRKIIFLTYSGDNFNKLCQQCDIIDSLVGENSSNEIAQKDYAISATYMPEDLFVKIKGKSCVDFNLEIPKSELTDENPLDTAIRRELMDNMAQQPEKHEFNHLVDIWKSVKSIKEKKTDSTENLISDYSIELTKLTVLYLNRGVEEMISLNSNGFIRKISDDGTIYILAKELQPGDEFIYWKATDKQSLDNYFINSYSEFADWSLEEILGVYRCIADFIEAIQSIDRDSIYNHQLETLYWLTEEQKFCIFNLIKYLLSNTDVNTIEDINEITEKWKKVLGTDECIWNDLANLPEDEISNIKYDFESGRSYISYSKLLPIVKHFGWNLADTTFNALLSSICSKSININEQKKPVKYFFREYVNLYALGKLIGNQNIIDRYEEINEAGFEIWKILELVGHSIYRVREGKDNPFNEMDQMIKERMSICKVISNG
;
A
#
# COMPACT_ATOMS: atom_id res chain seq x y z
N MET A 1 27.48 26.42 -28.31
CA MET A 1 26.04 26.08 -28.31
C MET A 1 25.30 27.04 -29.24
N LYS A 2 24.65 26.57 -30.30
CA LYS A 2 23.85 27.42 -31.20
C LYS A 2 22.38 27.29 -30.80
N ILE A 3 21.96 28.03 -29.78
CA ILE A 3 20.54 28.08 -29.44
C ILE A 3 19.86 28.97 -30.49
N GLY A 4 19.27 28.36 -31.51
CA GLY A 4 18.46 29.04 -32.51
C GLY A 4 17.16 29.54 -31.89
N GLU A 5 16.66 30.67 -32.38
CA GLU A 5 15.41 31.27 -31.92
C GLU A 5 14.24 30.30 -32.11
N LEU A 6 13.71 29.78 -31.00
CA LEU A 6 12.44 29.06 -30.96
C LEU A 6 11.30 30.07 -31.01
N ASN A 7 10.22 29.78 -31.76
CA ASN A 7 9.01 30.58 -31.81
C ASN A 7 7.78 29.69 -31.63
N TYR A 8 6.77 30.18 -30.92
CA TYR A 8 5.46 29.53 -30.74
C TYR A 8 4.37 30.28 -31.51
N ILE A 9 3.49 29.55 -32.20
CA ILE A 9 2.41 30.14 -33.01
C ILE A 9 1.04 29.92 -32.35
N HIS A 10 0.30 31.02 -32.09
CA HIS A 10 -1.07 31.02 -31.57
C HIS A 10 -2.07 31.71 -32.51
N SER A 11 -3.36 31.35 -32.40
CA SER A 11 -4.38 31.30 -33.47
C SER A 11 -4.78 32.58 -34.22
N LYS A 12 -4.36 33.81 -33.86
CA LYS A 12 -4.75 35.05 -34.56
C LYS A 12 -3.74 36.21 -34.53
N SER A 13 -2.57 36.04 -33.91
CA SER A 13 -1.47 37.01 -33.86
C SER A 13 -0.17 36.23 -33.64
N VAL A 14 0.91 36.61 -34.34
CA VAL A 14 2.22 36.01 -34.11
C VAL A 14 2.82 36.66 -32.86
N GLU A 15 2.58 36.08 -31.69
CA GLU A 15 3.47 36.33 -30.54
C GLU A 15 4.77 35.55 -30.77
N GLU A 16 5.76 36.19 -31.40
CA GLU A 16 7.11 35.64 -31.46
C GLU A 16 7.75 35.76 -30.07
N GLU A 17 7.66 34.71 -29.25
CA GLU A 17 8.57 34.61 -28.10
C GLU A 17 9.86 33.94 -28.57
N VAL A 18 10.94 34.72 -28.60
CA VAL A 18 12.28 34.25 -28.95
C VAL A 18 12.95 33.70 -27.71
N ILE A 19 13.14 32.39 -27.66
CA ILE A 19 14.08 31.75 -26.72
C ILE A 19 15.43 31.64 -27.45
N GLY A 20 16.42 32.46 -27.06
CA GLY A 20 17.73 32.49 -27.72
C GLY A 20 18.88 32.79 -26.76
N ALA A 21 20.06 32.20 -26.96
CA ALA A 21 21.23 32.48 -26.12
C ALA A 21 21.84 33.86 -26.42
N LYS A 22 22.15 34.66 -25.38
CA LYS A 22 23.07 35.81 -25.52
C LYS A 22 24.53 35.35 -25.56
N ARG A 23 25.42 36.19 -26.13
CA ARG A 23 26.88 36.01 -26.02
C ARG A 23 27.25 35.87 -24.54
N GLY A 24 27.62 34.67 -24.10
CA GLY A 24 27.88 34.34 -22.69
C GLY A 24 27.15 33.09 -22.18
N GLY A 25 26.25 32.47 -22.95
CA GLY A 25 25.64 31.18 -22.61
C GLY A 25 24.30 31.24 -21.86
N LEU A 26 23.85 32.43 -21.44
CA LEU A 26 22.54 32.65 -20.81
C LEU A 26 21.41 32.71 -21.84
N LEU A 27 20.32 31.98 -21.58
CA LEU A 27 19.06 32.05 -22.35
C LEU A 27 18.37 33.40 -22.12
N ASN A 28 18.07 34.12 -23.20
CA ASN A 28 17.24 35.33 -23.21
C ASN A 28 15.81 34.92 -23.59
N SER A 29 14.86 35.13 -22.69
CA SER A 29 13.48 34.65 -22.80
C SER A 29 12.59 35.34 -21.75
N GLN A 30 11.26 35.33 -21.95
CA GLN A 30 10.26 35.82 -20.99
C GLN A 30 9.76 34.71 -20.05
N LEU A 31 10.43 33.55 -20.05
CA LEU A 31 10.12 32.43 -19.16
C LEU A 31 10.66 32.66 -17.75
N SER A 32 10.13 31.89 -16.79
CA SER A 32 10.59 31.96 -15.40
C SER A 32 12.07 31.59 -15.27
N PRO A 33 12.80 32.17 -14.30
CA PRO A 33 14.20 31.82 -14.05
C PRO A 33 14.40 30.31 -13.87
N LEU A 34 13.45 29.67 -13.19
CA LEU A 34 13.47 28.24 -12.92
C LEU A 34 13.34 27.40 -14.20
N THR A 35 12.45 27.83 -15.10
CA THR A 35 12.32 27.22 -16.43
C THR A 35 13.65 27.26 -17.18
N LEU A 36 14.32 28.41 -17.18
CA LEU A 36 15.59 28.61 -17.87
C LEU A 36 16.70 27.73 -17.29
N GLU A 37 16.73 27.58 -15.97
CA GLU A 37 17.68 26.69 -15.29
C GLU A 37 17.50 25.22 -15.69
N ILE A 38 16.26 24.71 -15.66
CA ILE A 38 15.96 23.34 -16.08
C ILE A 38 16.38 23.11 -17.54
N MET A 39 16.07 24.08 -18.41
CA MET A 39 16.46 24.02 -19.82
C MET A 39 17.98 24.02 -19.98
N GLN A 40 18.70 24.85 -19.24
CA GLN A 40 20.16 24.93 -19.29
C GLN A 40 20.81 23.62 -18.82
N ASN A 41 20.34 23.02 -17.72
CA ASN A 41 20.87 21.74 -17.23
C ASN A 41 20.59 20.59 -18.21
N ALA A 42 19.41 20.55 -18.84
CA ALA A 42 19.10 19.59 -19.89
C ALA A 42 20.03 19.73 -21.10
N LEU A 43 20.29 20.96 -21.52
CA LEU A 43 21.18 21.31 -22.63
C LEU A 43 22.65 20.93 -22.37
N LEU A 44 23.10 20.99 -21.12
CA LEU A 44 24.40 20.49 -20.67
C LEU A 44 24.46 18.94 -20.58
N GLY A 45 23.33 18.25 -20.74
CA GLY A 45 23.24 16.80 -20.65
C GLY A 45 23.33 16.26 -19.22
N LYS A 46 23.06 17.09 -18.20
CA LYS A 46 22.98 16.64 -16.80
C LYS A 46 21.73 15.81 -16.55
N VAL A 47 21.76 15.00 -15.50
CA VAL A 47 20.54 14.41 -14.92
C VAL A 47 19.97 15.41 -13.92
N THR A 48 18.78 15.95 -14.20
CA THR A 48 18.14 16.98 -13.37
C THR A 48 16.94 16.38 -12.63
N LEU A 49 16.96 16.44 -11.31
CA LEU A 49 15.84 16.06 -10.46
C LEU A 49 15.01 17.31 -10.18
N VAL A 50 13.73 17.27 -10.52
CA VAL A 50 12.80 18.40 -10.35
C VAL A 50 11.69 17.99 -9.41
N PHE A 51 11.69 18.53 -8.20
CA PHE A 51 10.65 18.34 -7.21
C PHE A 51 9.72 19.55 -7.23
N SER A 52 8.47 19.40 -7.68
CA SER A 52 7.57 20.55 -7.84
C SER A 52 6.10 20.29 -7.52
N GLN A 53 5.38 21.36 -7.16
CA GLN A 53 3.96 21.31 -6.79
C GLN A 53 3.01 21.04 -7.98
N GLY A 54 3.47 21.30 -9.20
CA GLY A 54 2.71 21.14 -10.43
C GLY A 54 3.35 20.14 -11.41
N PRO A 55 2.70 19.93 -12.56
CA PRO A 55 3.17 19.01 -13.60
C PRO A 55 4.26 19.65 -14.49
N LEU A 56 5.14 18.81 -15.07
CA LEU A 56 6.24 19.27 -15.93
C LEU A 56 5.75 19.73 -17.33
N HIS A 57 5.24 20.97 -17.44
CA HIS A 57 4.75 21.51 -18.72
C HIS A 57 5.85 21.79 -19.77
N LEU A 58 7.12 21.63 -19.41
CA LEU A 58 8.27 21.92 -20.29
C LEU A 58 8.59 20.86 -21.33
N THR A 59 8.04 19.65 -21.21
CA THR A 59 8.44 18.49 -22.01
C THR A 59 8.47 18.75 -23.53
N PRO A 60 7.43 19.33 -24.17
CA PRO A 60 7.47 19.59 -25.61
C PRO A 60 8.59 20.54 -26.04
N VAL A 61 8.87 21.56 -25.22
CA VAL A 61 9.87 22.59 -25.49
C VAL A 61 11.28 22.03 -25.32
N LEU A 62 11.50 21.27 -24.25
CA LEU A 62 12.76 20.58 -23.99
C LEU A 62 13.10 19.60 -25.12
N CYS A 63 12.13 18.79 -25.54
CA CYS A 63 12.32 17.84 -26.63
C CYS A 63 12.82 18.54 -27.90
N VAL A 64 12.14 19.61 -28.29
CA VAL A 64 12.49 20.39 -29.47
C VAL A 64 13.86 21.07 -29.34
N LEU A 65 14.16 21.66 -28.19
CA LEU A 65 15.46 22.31 -27.95
C LEU A 65 16.63 21.34 -27.99
N LEU A 66 16.45 20.14 -27.43
CA LEU A 66 17.44 19.07 -27.45
C LEU A 66 17.66 18.53 -28.86
N GLN A 67 16.59 18.40 -29.65
CA GLN A 67 16.67 17.98 -31.06
C GLN A 67 17.41 18.98 -31.94
N VAL A 68 17.19 20.29 -31.76
CA VAL A 68 17.92 21.34 -32.51
C VAL A 68 19.42 21.32 -32.23
N ASN A 69 19.80 21.12 -30.97
CA ASN A 69 21.19 21.22 -30.58
C ASN A 69 22.00 19.95 -30.87
N ASN A 70 21.37 18.78 -30.83
CA ASN A 70 22.11 17.52 -30.82
C ASN A 70 21.54 16.41 -31.75
N GLU A 71 20.43 16.62 -32.46
CA GLU A 71 19.76 15.62 -33.32
C GLU A 71 19.53 14.27 -32.63
N ARG A 72 19.07 14.31 -31.37
CA ARG A 72 18.94 13.13 -30.50
C ARG A 72 17.53 12.56 -30.48
N ASP A 73 17.47 11.24 -30.35
CA ASP A 73 16.28 10.52 -29.89
C ASP A 73 16.00 10.82 -28.41
N ILE A 74 14.72 10.95 -28.07
CA ILE A 74 14.26 11.33 -26.73
C ILE A 74 13.15 10.39 -26.28
N LEU A 75 13.30 9.88 -25.06
CA LEU A 75 12.27 9.10 -24.40
C LEU A 75 11.50 9.99 -23.43
N VAL A 76 10.17 9.97 -23.52
CA VAL A 76 9.26 10.67 -22.60
C VAL A 76 8.38 9.64 -21.90
N GLY A 77 8.60 9.49 -20.60
CA GLY A 77 7.82 8.65 -19.71
C GLY A 77 6.76 9.45 -19.00
N ILE A 78 5.48 9.11 -19.20
CA ILE A 78 4.36 9.80 -18.56
C ILE A 78 3.52 8.76 -17.80
N PRO A 79 2.92 9.11 -16.66
CA PRO A 79 1.99 8.23 -15.97
C PRO A 79 0.84 7.79 -16.90
N ARG A 80 0.65 6.46 -17.11
CA ARG A 80 -0.45 5.84 -17.90
C ARG A 80 -1.84 6.46 -17.71
N ASN A 81 -2.18 6.87 -16.48
CA ASN A 81 -3.48 7.48 -16.15
C ASN A 81 -3.63 8.84 -16.87
N ILE A 82 -2.59 9.67 -16.90
CA ILE A 82 -2.67 10.98 -17.60
C ILE A 82 -2.08 10.94 -19.01
N PHE A 83 -1.48 9.82 -19.44
CA PHE A 83 -0.73 9.68 -20.70
C PHE A 83 -1.51 10.21 -21.91
N LYS A 84 -2.75 9.77 -22.11
CA LYS A 84 -3.55 10.18 -23.29
C LYS A 84 -3.87 11.68 -23.29
N LYS A 85 -4.22 12.24 -22.14
CA LYS A 85 -4.53 13.67 -21.98
C LYS A 85 -3.26 14.50 -22.24
N ARG A 86 -2.17 14.16 -21.56
CA ARG A 86 -0.87 14.85 -21.66
C ARG A 86 -0.27 14.78 -23.05
N MET A 87 -0.24 13.61 -23.68
CA MET A 87 0.32 13.49 -25.02
C MET A 87 -0.49 14.28 -26.07
N LYS A 88 -1.81 14.41 -25.90
CA LYS A 88 -2.62 15.28 -26.76
C LYS A 88 -2.21 16.75 -26.62
N GLU A 89 -2.04 17.23 -25.39
CA GLU A 89 -1.56 18.59 -25.10
C GLU A 89 -0.15 18.81 -25.71
N TYR A 90 0.77 17.88 -25.48
CA TYR A 90 2.14 17.94 -25.98
C TYR A 90 2.22 17.95 -27.50
N LYS A 91 1.42 17.13 -28.19
CA LYS A 91 1.28 17.19 -29.65
C LYS A 91 0.81 18.56 -30.09
N ASP A 92 -0.23 19.13 -29.46
CA ASP A 92 -0.75 20.43 -29.88
C ASP A 92 0.26 21.57 -29.67
N ILE A 93 1.14 21.49 -28.67
CA ILE A 93 2.25 22.43 -28.45
C ILE A 93 3.34 22.20 -29.49
N TYR A 94 3.82 20.96 -29.65
CA TYR A 94 4.87 20.59 -30.58
C TYR A 94 4.59 21.04 -32.02
N TYR A 95 3.36 20.82 -32.52
CA TYR A 95 2.96 21.25 -33.87
C TYR A 95 2.77 22.78 -34.03
N SER A 96 2.91 23.53 -32.94
CA SER A 96 2.89 25.00 -32.93
C SER A 96 4.28 25.63 -32.83
N LEU A 97 5.33 24.82 -32.63
CA LEU A 97 6.71 25.29 -32.50
C LEU A 97 7.41 25.36 -33.86
N ARG A 98 8.23 26.41 -34.05
CA ARG A 98 9.13 26.56 -35.20
C ARG A 98 10.45 27.21 -34.79
N SER A 99 11.51 26.99 -35.57
CA SER A 99 12.73 27.80 -35.50
C SER A 99 12.97 28.55 -36.80
N ARG A 100 13.76 29.64 -36.76
CA ARG A 100 14.16 30.34 -37.99
C ARG A 100 15.05 29.48 -38.90
N SER A 101 15.86 28.58 -38.33
CA SER A 101 16.81 27.74 -39.09
C SER A 101 16.18 26.49 -39.71
N ILE A 102 15.19 25.87 -39.06
CA ILE A 102 14.64 24.57 -39.49
C ILE A 102 13.18 24.72 -39.97
N GLY A 103 12.50 25.82 -39.66
CA GLY A 103 11.06 25.95 -39.84
C GLY A 103 10.30 25.19 -38.75
N PHE A 104 9.16 24.60 -39.10
CA PHE A 104 8.38 23.79 -38.16
C PHE A 104 9.06 22.46 -37.84
N PHE A 105 9.09 22.07 -36.56
CA PHE A 105 9.80 20.88 -36.09
C PHE A 105 9.26 19.57 -36.66
N TYR A 106 7.95 19.48 -36.83
CA TYR A 106 7.29 18.32 -37.42
C TYR A 106 7.76 18.00 -38.85
N LYS A 107 8.51 18.89 -39.52
CA LYS A 107 9.09 18.64 -40.86
C LYS A 107 10.42 17.89 -40.85
N LYS A 108 11.05 17.70 -39.68
CA LYS A 108 12.36 17.03 -39.57
C LYS A 108 12.47 16.03 -38.42
N TYR A 109 11.49 16.03 -37.52
CA TYR A 109 11.53 15.23 -36.30
C TYR A 109 10.19 14.53 -36.09
N LEU A 110 10.24 13.27 -35.65
CA LEU A 110 9.08 12.43 -35.41
C LEU A 110 8.65 12.51 -33.95
N LEU A 111 7.35 12.69 -33.71
CA LEU A 111 6.73 12.58 -32.39
C LEU A 111 5.81 11.35 -32.39
N CYS A 112 6.16 10.35 -31.60
CA CYS A 112 5.55 9.03 -31.57
C CYS A 112 4.96 8.72 -30.18
N GLU A 113 3.94 7.87 -30.16
CA GLU A 113 3.44 7.23 -28.94
C GLU A 113 3.77 5.74 -28.99
N ALA A 114 4.02 5.11 -27.86
CA ALA A 114 4.08 3.65 -27.77
C ALA A 114 3.19 3.16 -26.64
N ASP A 115 2.63 1.97 -26.78
CA ASP A 115 1.95 1.29 -25.68
C ASP A 115 2.83 0.17 -25.15
N VAL A 116 2.81 0.01 -23.84
CA VAL A 116 3.55 -1.01 -23.11
C VAL A 116 2.52 -2.05 -22.67
N ASN A 117 2.53 -3.22 -23.31
CA ASN A 117 1.64 -4.32 -22.93
C ASN A 117 2.09 -4.94 -21.59
N LYS A 118 1.18 -5.63 -20.90
CA LYS A 118 1.49 -6.36 -19.65
C LYS A 118 2.60 -7.41 -19.79
N SER A 119 2.87 -7.87 -21.02
CA SER A 119 3.95 -8.81 -21.35
C SER A 119 5.33 -8.16 -21.45
N GLY A 120 5.46 -6.84 -21.34
CA GLY A 120 6.72 -6.12 -21.53
C GLY A 120 7.11 -5.93 -23.00
N GLU A 121 6.35 -6.49 -23.94
CA GLU A 121 6.49 -6.17 -25.37
C GLU A 121 5.98 -4.76 -25.64
N ILE A 122 6.87 -3.95 -26.21
CA ILE A 122 6.55 -2.58 -26.62
C ILE A 122 6.11 -2.64 -28.08
N LYS A 123 4.86 -2.26 -28.33
CA LYS A 123 4.45 -1.87 -29.68
C LYS A 123 4.58 -0.36 -29.79
N ILE A 124 5.55 0.08 -30.60
CA ILE A 124 5.60 1.48 -31.03
C ILE A 124 4.58 1.63 -32.14
N SER A 125 3.38 2.09 -31.76
CA SER A 125 2.29 2.37 -32.71
C SER A 125 2.36 3.82 -33.14
N LEU A 126 2.63 4.06 -34.42
CA LEU A 126 2.52 5.39 -35.01
C LEU A 126 1.07 5.82 -35.28
N GLU A 127 0.03 5.08 -34.83
CA GLU A 127 -1.37 5.56 -34.83
C GLU A 127 -1.53 6.90 -34.09
N GLY A 128 -0.58 7.25 -33.23
CA GLY A 128 -0.50 8.55 -32.55
C GLY A 128 0.10 9.69 -33.38
N ILE A 129 0.71 9.47 -34.56
CA ILE A 129 1.30 10.56 -35.33
C ILE A 129 0.19 11.44 -35.92
N LYS A 130 0.25 12.75 -35.62
CA LYS A 130 -0.63 13.72 -36.25
C LYS A 130 -0.11 14.00 -37.66
N THR A 131 -0.64 13.30 -38.65
CA THR A 131 -0.25 13.42 -40.06
C THR A 131 -0.62 14.79 -40.65
N LYS A 132 -1.64 15.46 -40.11
CA LYS A 132 -2.05 16.81 -40.49
C LYS A 132 -1.46 17.91 -39.58
N PRO A 133 -0.82 18.95 -40.15
CA PRO A 133 -0.37 20.10 -39.39
C PRO A 133 -1.52 20.81 -38.68
N LYS A 134 -1.25 21.35 -37.48
CA LYS A 134 -2.24 22.13 -36.73
C LYS A 134 -2.61 23.43 -37.45
N TRP A 135 -1.62 24.11 -38.03
CA TRP A 135 -1.75 25.41 -38.67
C TRP A 135 -1.58 25.33 -40.19
N GLY A 136 -2.12 26.31 -40.91
CA GLY A 136 -2.06 26.41 -42.37
C GLY A 136 -3.42 26.30 -43.07
N LEU A 137 -3.44 26.67 -44.36
CA LEU A 137 -4.62 26.52 -45.22
C LEU A 137 -4.89 25.04 -45.49
N ARG A 138 -6.14 24.71 -45.82
CA ARG A 138 -6.58 23.32 -46.04
C ARG A 138 -5.71 22.58 -47.06
N HIS A 139 -5.44 23.20 -48.21
CA HIS A 139 -4.60 22.61 -49.26
C HIS A 139 -3.16 22.33 -48.80
N TYR A 140 -2.57 23.18 -47.95
CA TYR A 140 -1.24 22.96 -47.40
C TYR A 140 -1.22 21.78 -46.43
N LYS A 141 -2.26 21.67 -45.59
CA LYS A 141 -2.38 20.57 -44.62
C LYS A 141 -2.55 19.23 -45.33
N ASP A 142 -3.43 19.18 -46.32
CA ASP A 142 -3.71 17.96 -47.08
C ASP A 142 -2.48 17.55 -47.92
N GLY A 143 -1.82 18.51 -48.58
CA GLY A 143 -0.59 18.23 -49.33
C GLY A 143 0.60 17.82 -48.46
N TYR A 144 0.73 18.36 -47.25
CA TYR A 144 1.75 17.91 -46.29
C TYR A 144 1.49 16.47 -45.85
N GLU A 145 0.24 16.14 -45.49
CA GLU A 145 -0.11 14.79 -45.03
C GLU A 145 0.25 13.74 -46.08
N GLU A 146 -0.09 13.98 -47.35
CA GLU A 146 0.22 13.07 -48.45
C GLU A 146 1.74 12.86 -48.60
N LEU A 147 2.52 13.96 -48.60
CA LEU A 147 3.98 13.91 -48.70
C LEU A 147 4.62 13.22 -47.50
N PHE A 148 4.11 13.48 -46.30
CA PHE A 148 4.62 12.89 -45.07
C PHE A 148 4.37 11.38 -45.02
N ILE A 149 3.15 10.93 -45.33
CA ILE A 149 2.81 9.50 -45.38
C ILE A 149 3.67 8.80 -46.44
N LYS A 150 3.80 9.39 -47.63
CA LYS A 150 4.66 8.85 -48.68
C LYS A 150 6.12 8.75 -48.21
N GLY A 151 6.64 9.80 -47.56
CA GLY A 151 7.99 9.82 -47.00
C GLY A 151 8.19 8.79 -45.88
N LEU A 152 7.17 8.52 -45.07
CA LEU A 152 7.24 7.55 -43.97
C LEU A 152 7.44 6.11 -44.48
N PHE A 153 6.74 5.74 -45.56
CA PHE A 153 6.83 4.40 -46.16
C PHE A 153 7.98 4.23 -47.16
N GLN A 154 8.41 5.30 -47.82
CA GLN A 154 9.47 5.27 -48.84
C GLN A 154 10.87 5.58 -48.29
N GLY A 155 11.04 5.63 -46.96
CA GLY A 155 12.34 5.87 -46.31
C GLY A 155 12.76 7.35 -46.23
N GLY A 156 11.92 8.30 -46.65
CA GLY A 156 12.20 9.74 -46.53
C GLY A 156 12.31 10.25 -45.08
N CYS A 157 11.82 9.48 -44.10
CA CYS A 157 11.91 9.77 -42.67
C CYS A 157 12.84 8.81 -41.89
N GLU A 158 13.61 7.96 -42.58
CA GLU A 158 14.38 6.86 -41.97
C GLU A 158 15.27 7.32 -40.80
N ASP A 159 16.05 8.38 -41.05
CA ASP A 159 17.02 8.95 -40.12
C ASP A 159 16.48 10.08 -39.23
N TRP A 160 15.17 10.38 -39.30
CA TRP A 160 14.62 11.47 -38.50
C TRP A 160 14.72 11.13 -37.01
N PRO A 161 15.21 12.06 -36.15
CA PRO A 161 15.21 11.85 -34.71
C PRO A 161 13.78 11.71 -34.17
N LYS A 162 13.63 10.84 -33.17
CA LYS A 162 12.33 10.38 -32.65
C LYS A 162 12.14 10.82 -31.20
N ILE A 163 10.99 11.43 -30.91
CA ILE A 163 10.48 11.60 -29.54
C ILE A 163 9.45 10.51 -29.32
N ILE A 164 9.68 9.62 -28.36
CA ILE A 164 8.75 8.52 -28.06
C ILE A 164 8.14 8.73 -26.68
N GLY A 165 6.84 9.02 -26.65
CA GLY A 165 6.04 9.05 -25.44
C GLY A 165 5.57 7.65 -25.06
N VAL A 166 5.82 7.21 -23.83
CA VAL A 166 5.37 5.91 -23.30
C VAL A 166 4.64 6.04 -21.96
N PRO A 167 3.57 5.24 -21.74
CA PRO A 167 2.98 5.09 -20.43
C PRO A 167 3.91 4.26 -19.54
N ILE A 168 4.33 4.79 -18.40
CA ILE A 168 5.19 4.07 -17.42
C ILE A 168 4.33 3.60 -16.26
N ASP A 169 4.34 2.31 -15.89
CA ASP A 169 3.59 1.78 -14.73
C ASP A 169 4.44 1.54 -13.48
N TYR A 170 5.57 0.82 -13.57
CA TYR A 170 6.41 0.50 -12.41
C TYR A 170 7.91 0.52 -12.71
N ASN A 171 8.32 0.09 -13.91
CA ASN A 171 9.69 0.14 -14.41
C ASN A 171 9.70 0.65 -15.87
N LEU A 172 10.81 1.28 -16.28
CA LEU A 172 11.12 1.49 -17.70
C LEU A 172 11.35 0.12 -18.36
N PRO A 173 10.71 -0.22 -19.48
CA PRO A 173 10.91 -1.53 -20.08
C PRO A 173 12.34 -1.64 -20.65
N GLU A 174 13.09 -2.68 -20.27
CA GLU A 174 14.49 -2.88 -20.68
C GLU A 174 14.68 -2.97 -22.21
N ASN A 175 13.65 -3.43 -22.92
CA ASN A 175 13.68 -3.59 -24.38
C ASN A 175 13.39 -2.30 -25.15
N LEU A 176 13.04 -1.20 -24.47
CA LEU A 176 12.71 0.06 -25.13
C LEU A 176 13.90 0.63 -25.91
N LEU A 177 15.11 0.50 -25.35
CA LEU A 177 16.38 0.91 -25.96
C LEU A 177 16.83 -0.01 -27.11
N LYS A 178 16.17 -1.15 -27.29
CA LYS A 178 16.51 -2.18 -28.29
C LYS A 178 15.46 -2.29 -29.39
N THR A 179 14.45 -1.41 -29.40
CA THR A 179 13.35 -1.52 -30.37
C THR A 179 13.82 -1.17 -31.77
N ARG A 180 13.68 -2.13 -32.69
CA ARG A 180 14.07 -2.03 -34.10
C ARG A 180 12.88 -1.96 -35.06
N ASN A 181 11.69 -2.31 -34.60
CA ASN A 181 10.51 -2.45 -35.43
C ASN A 181 9.48 -1.37 -35.07
N PHE A 182 9.12 -0.56 -36.07
CA PHE A 182 8.12 0.50 -35.96
C PHE A 182 6.95 0.18 -36.87
N PHE A 183 5.73 0.48 -36.43
CA PHE A 183 4.51 0.20 -37.19
C PHE A 183 3.64 1.44 -37.31
N TYR A 184 3.07 1.69 -38.49
CA TYR A 184 1.97 2.65 -38.69
C TYR A 184 0.74 1.86 -39.12
N GLU A 185 -0.35 1.96 -38.35
CA GLU A 185 -1.52 1.09 -38.48
C GLU A 185 -1.13 -0.40 -38.37
N LYS A 186 -1.00 -1.11 -39.52
CA LYS A 186 -0.61 -2.53 -39.56
C LYS A 186 0.70 -2.77 -40.31
N ASP A 187 1.28 -1.74 -40.90
CA ASP A 187 2.42 -1.88 -41.79
C ASP A 187 3.73 -1.52 -41.07
N SER A 188 4.77 -2.30 -41.33
CA SER A 188 6.12 -2.05 -40.79
C SER A 188 6.79 -0.89 -41.51
N LEU A 189 7.53 -0.07 -40.78
CA LEU A 189 8.21 1.11 -41.29
C LEU A 189 9.71 0.94 -41.35
N LEU A 190 10.32 1.63 -42.30
CA LEU A 190 11.77 1.75 -42.46
C LEU A 190 12.26 2.95 -41.65
N LEU A 191 12.45 2.74 -40.35
CA LEU A 191 13.01 3.74 -39.43
C LEU A 191 14.26 3.20 -38.74
N SER A 192 15.24 4.06 -38.51
CA SER A 192 16.44 3.70 -37.74
C SER A 192 16.10 3.27 -36.29
N PRO A 193 16.87 2.33 -35.69
CA PRO A 193 16.63 1.87 -34.32
C PRO A 193 16.61 3.02 -33.31
N PHE A 194 15.69 2.93 -32.34
CA PHE A 194 15.57 3.95 -31.31
C PHE A 194 16.76 3.90 -30.33
N ASN A 195 17.46 5.02 -30.14
CA ASN A 195 18.62 5.12 -29.25
C ASN A 195 18.59 6.43 -28.46
N PRO A 196 17.76 6.53 -27.41
CA PRO A 196 17.55 7.78 -26.70
C PRO A 196 18.84 8.25 -26.04
N LYS A 197 19.20 9.50 -26.30
CA LYS A 197 20.33 10.19 -25.66
C LYS A 197 19.88 11.19 -24.60
N PHE A 198 18.57 11.25 -24.38
CA PHE A 198 17.96 12.01 -23.30
C PHE A 198 16.65 11.32 -22.85
N VAL A 199 16.39 11.33 -21.54
CA VAL A 199 15.20 10.72 -20.94
C VAL A 199 14.46 11.73 -20.08
N ILE A 200 13.15 11.89 -20.29
CA ILE A 200 12.27 12.70 -19.45
C ILE A 200 11.29 11.76 -18.77
N LEU A 201 11.26 11.74 -17.44
CA LEU A 201 10.32 10.97 -16.63
C LEU A 201 9.46 11.93 -15.83
N GLU A 202 8.16 11.93 -16.08
CA GLU A 202 7.22 12.82 -15.42
C GLU A 202 6.55 12.15 -14.21
N SER A 203 6.53 12.88 -13.09
CA SER A 203 5.69 12.56 -11.93
C SER A 203 5.93 11.15 -11.41
N VAL A 204 7.22 10.78 -11.30
CA VAL A 204 7.64 9.40 -11.05
C VAL A 204 7.12 8.84 -9.74
N ASN A 205 6.90 9.70 -8.73
CA ASN A 205 6.37 9.33 -7.42
C ASN A 205 4.86 9.02 -7.41
N GLU A 206 4.13 9.26 -8.51
CA GLU A 206 2.76 8.75 -8.65
C GLU A 206 2.74 7.22 -8.87
N ARG A 207 3.91 6.59 -9.05
CA ARG A 207 4.06 5.19 -9.51
C ARG A 207 5.22 4.41 -8.92
N ILE A 208 6.38 5.05 -8.82
CA ILE A 208 7.60 4.52 -8.22
C ILE A 208 7.60 4.96 -6.76
N TYR A 209 7.41 4.01 -5.86
CA TYR A 209 7.23 4.29 -4.42
C TYR A 209 8.53 4.20 -3.62
N SER A 210 9.68 4.07 -4.27
CA SER A 210 10.98 3.93 -3.59
C SER A 210 12.07 4.74 -4.30
N PHE A 211 12.83 5.51 -3.51
CA PHE A 211 14.01 6.20 -3.98
C PHE A 211 15.12 5.26 -4.43
N GLU A 212 15.18 4.02 -3.92
CA GLU A 212 16.18 3.04 -4.36
C GLU A 212 16.08 2.73 -5.87
N ILE A 213 14.86 2.67 -6.40
CA ILE A 213 14.62 2.46 -7.83
C ILE A 213 15.07 3.68 -8.62
N ILE A 214 14.83 4.88 -8.09
CA ILE A 214 15.27 6.14 -8.71
C ILE A 214 16.80 6.21 -8.74
N SER A 215 17.49 5.88 -7.65
CA SER A 215 18.95 5.84 -7.59
C SER A 215 19.52 4.95 -8.70
N LYS A 216 18.96 3.75 -8.89
CA LYS A 216 19.36 2.85 -9.98
C LYS A 216 19.13 3.44 -11.38
N ILE A 217 18.03 4.18 -11.57
CA ILE A 217 17.77 4.88 -12.84
C ILE A 217 18.83 5.96 -13.06
N ILE A 218 19.14 6.78 -12.05
CA ILE A 218 20.15 7.84 -12.12
C ILE A 218 21.53 7.24 -12.44
N GLU A 219 21.93 6.19 -11.73
CA GLU A 219 23.18 5.46 -11.98
C GLU A 219 23.25 4.94 -13.42
N ASN A 220 22.18 4.31 -13.91
CA ASN A 220 22.12 3.82 -15.29
C ASN A 220 22.21 4.95 -16.32
N LEU A 221 21.53 6.07 -16.12
CA LEU A 221 21.61 7.22 -17.01
C LEU A 221 23.04 7.79 -17.05
N ASN A 222 23.67 7.95 -15.88
CA ASN A 222 25.04 8.43 -15.76
C ASN A 222 26.06 7.48 -16.39
N ASN A 223 25.96 6.17 -16.12
CA ASN A 223 26.85 5.13 -16.66
C ASN A 223 26.81 5.06 -18.19
N ASN A 224 25.63 5.32 -18.78
CA ASN A 224 25.45 5.32 -20.23
C ASN A 224 25.67 6.71 -20.89
N GLY A 225 26.00 7.74 -20.10
CA GLY A 225 26.17 9.11 -20.60
C GLY A 225 24.89 9.72 -21.18
N ILE A 226 23.74 9.31 -20.66
CA ILE A 226 22.40 9.76 -21.08
C ILE A 226 21.95 10.85 -20.11
N GLY A 227 21.69 12.06 -20.61
CA GLY A 227 21.11 13.13 -19.81
C GLY A 227 19.64 12.86 -19.50
N GLY A 228 19.08 13.52 -18.49
CA GLY A 228 17.67 13.33 -18.22
C GLY A 228 17.02 14.33 -17.29
N ILE A 229 15.70 14.33 -17.28
CA ILE A 229 14.88 15.03 -16.29
C ILE A 229 14.02 14.00 -15.59
N ILE A 230 14.10 13.96 -14.27
CA ILE A 230 13.25 13.12 -13.42
C ILE A 230 12.41 14.06 -12.56
N HIS A 231 11.12 14.13 -12.86
CA HIS A 231 10.18 15.03 -12.20
C HIS A 231 9.37 14.29 -11.14
N PHE A 232 9.24 14.91 -9.96
CA PHE A 232 8.45 14.48 -8.83
C PHE A 232 7.31 15.47 -8.60
N SER A 233 6.07 14.99 -8.72
CA SER A 233 4.89 15.75 -8.30
C SER A 233 4.90 15.85 -6.78
N TRP A 234 4.59 17.00 -6.20
CA TRP A 234 4.30 17.06 -4.77
C TRP A 234 3.06 16.20 -4.44
N PRO A 235 3.00 15.50 -3.30
CA PRO A 235 3.97 15.37 -2.23
C PRO A 235 5.02 14.30 -2.53
N TYR A 236 6.19 14.46 -1.92
CA TYR A 236 7.38 13.67 -2.25
C TYR A 236 7.39 12.31 -1.55
N LEU A 237 8.20 11.39 -2.09
CA LEU A 237 8.35 10.06 -1.51
C LEU A 237 8.96 10.13 -0.10
N PRO A 238 8.66 9.14 0.75
CA PRO A 238 9.38 8.92 2.00
C PRO A 238 10.89 8.80 1.81
N GLY A 239 11.68 9.30 2.77
CA GLY A 239 13.15 9.21 2.71
C GLY A 239 13.82 10.24 1.80
N LEU A 240 13.11 11.32 1.41
CA LEU A 240 13.64 12.35 0.50
C LEU A 240 14.98 12.92 0.99
N ASN A 241 15.09 13.23 2.28
CA ASN A 241 16.30 13.82 2.84
C ASN A 241 17.51 12.88 2.77
N GLU A 242 17.31 11.58 3.00
CA GLU A 242 18.37 10.57 2.90
C GLU A 242 18.80 10.37 1.44
N PHE A 243 17.81 10.30 0.54
CA PHE A 243 18.05 10.21 -0.89
C PHE A 243 18.84 11.40 -1.43
N LEU A 244 18.48 12.63 -1.03
CA LEU A 244 19.19 13.84 -1.47
C LEU A 244 20.63 13.88 -0.96
N LYS A 245 20.88 13.44 0.28
CA LYS A 245 22.24 13.30 0.84
C LYS A 245 23.07 12.25 0.12
N ASP A 246 22.49 11.07 -0.13
CA ASP A 246 23.15 9.99 -0.86
C ASP A 246 23.59 10.43 -2.27
N LEU A 247 22.84 11.34 -2.90
CA LEU A 247 23.18 11.92 -4.19
C LEU A 247 24.31 12.95 -4.14
N GLU A 248 24.37 13.78 -3.08
CA GLU A 248 25.46 14.74 -2.86
C GLU A 248 26.82 14.02 -2.78
N ASP A 249 26.86 12.86 -2.12
CA ASP A 249 28.08 12.08 -1.93
C ASP A 249 28.54 11.35 -3.21
N LYS A 250 27.67 11.20 -4.23
CA LYS A 250 27.89 10.25 -5.33
C LYS A 250 28.23 10.89 -6.68
N THR A 251 27.74 12.08 -7.04
CA THR A 251 27.96 12.60 -8.42
C THR A 251 27.85 14.12 -8.61
N ASP A 252 28.88 14.75 -9.21
CA ASP A 252 28.83 16.15 -9.72
C ASP A 252 27.92 16.34 -10.96
N LYS A 253 27.38 15.23 -11.50
CA LYS A 253 26.60 15.21 -12.75
C LYS A 253 25.08 15.34 -12.55
N VAL A 254 24.63 15.34 -11.30
CA VAL A 254 23.22 15.47 -10.94
C VAL A 254 22.95 16.91 -10.51
N SER A 255 21.89 17.51 -11.06
CA SER A 255 21.38 18.81 -10.61
C SER A 255 20.06 18.57 -9.89
N ILE A 256 19.88 19.21 -8.75
CA ILE A 256 18.65 19.09 -7.95
C ILE A 256 17.95 20.44 -7.96
N ILE A 257 16.63 20.43 -8.13
CA ILE A 257 15.77 21.59 -8.06
C ILE A 257 14.58 21.21 -7.17
N HIS A 258 14.46 21.84 -6.00
CA HIS A 258 13.40 21.54 -5.03
C HIS A 258 12.49 22.74 -4.76
N ILE A 259 11.24 22.66 -5.23
CA ILE A 259 10.20 23.68 -5.03
C ILE A 259 9.19 23.20 -3.98
N GLY A 260 9.57 23.29 -2.71
CA GLY A 260 8.68 22.99 -1.58
C GLY A 260 7.46 23.91 -1.51
N LYS A 261 6.50 23.55 -0.66
CA LYS A 261 5.27 24.34 -0.46
C LYS A 261 5.60 25.74 0.06
N ARG A 262 6.45 25.80 1.09
CA ARG A 262 6.86 27.05 1.75
C ARG A 262 7.72 27.91 0.83
N TYR A 263 8.66 27.30 0.10
CA TYR A 263 9.50 28.03 -0.85
C TYR A 263 8.65 28.72 -1.94
N GLY A 264 7.64 28.03 -2.48
CA GLY A 264 6.74 28.63 -3.46
C GLY A 264 5.99 29.86 -2.96
N ILE A 265 5.60 29.87 -1.68
CA ILE A 265 4.93 31.01 -1.03
C ILE A 265 5.90 32.19 -0.88
N GLU A 266 7.05 31.96 -0.26
CA GLU A 266 8.06 33.01 0.03
C GLU A 266 8.57 33.67 -1.26
N MET A 267 8.71 32.89 -2.32
CA MET A 267 9.27 33.37 -3.59
C MET A 267 8.23 33.97 -4.53
N ARG A 268 6.93 33.85 -4.25
CA ARG A 268 5.84 34.29 -5.13
C ARG A 268 6.01 35.75 -5.56
N GLU A 269 6.14 36.67 -4.61
CA GLU A 269 6.25 38.11 -4.91
C GLU A 269 7.54 38.44 -5.65
N SER A 270 8.64 37.77 -5.29
CA SER A 270 9.93 37.98 -5.94
C SER A 270 9.91 37.52 -7.41
N PHE A 271 9.28 36.37 -7.69
CA PHE A 271 9.07 35.89 -9.06
C PHE A 271 8.05 36.73 -9.85
N ASN A 272 6.95 37.16 -9.22
CA ASN A 272 5.98 38.08 -9.82
C ASN A 272 6.69 39.36 -10.27
N LYS A 273 7.49 39.95 -9.39
CA LYS A 273 8.26 41.17 -9.67
C LYS A 273 9.26 40.96 -10.81
N TYR A 274 10.04 39.87 -10.78
CA TYR A 274 10.99 39.55 -11.84
C TYR A 274 10.33 39.47 -13.22
N LEU A 275 9.21 38.75 -13.35
CA LEU A 275 8.53 38.57 -14.63
C LEU A 275 7.89 39.87 -15.13
N ILE A 276 7.32 40.68 -14.23
CA ILE A 276 6.74 41.98 -14.59
C ILE A 276 7.83 42.99 -15.00
N GLU A 277 8.98 43.02 -14.32
CA GLU A 277 10.09 43.93 -14.64
C GLU A 277 10.79 43.58 -15.95
N THR A 278 10.84 42.29 -16.30
CA THR A 278 11.47 41.81 -17.53
C THR A 278 10.55 41.83 -18.75
N ASP A 279 9.26 42.15 -18.57
CA ASP A 279 8.30 42.28 -19.67
C ASP A 279 8.58 43.55 -20.51
N PRO A 280 8.85 43.46 -21.82
CA PRO A 280 9.11 44.60 -22.70
C PRO A 280 7.88 45.44 -23.10
N LEU A 281 6.65 45.00 -22.82
CA LEU A 281 5.39 45.76 -23.08
C LEU A 281 4.94 46.58 -21.85
N ASN A 282 5.83 46.81 -20.88
CA ASN A 282 5.54 47.38 -19.57
C ASN A 282 4.91 48.79 -19.64
N ASN A 283 3.58 48.86 -19.49
CA ASN A 283 2.84 50.10 -19.24
C ASN A 283 2.05 49.96 -17.93
N ARG A 284 2.76 50.06 -16.79
CA ARG A 284 2.26 50.18 -15.39
C ARG A 284 1.35 49.06 -14.84
N SER A 285 1.69 48.57 -13.64
CA SER A 285 0.84 47.85 -12.67
C SER A 285 -0.13 46.81 -13.26
N TYR A 286 0.39 45.77 -13.91
CA TYR A 286 -0.39 44.60 -14.30
C TYR A 286 -0.29 43.49 -13.25
N LYS A 287 -1.41 42.82 -12.93
CA LYS A 287 -1.44 41.66 -12.04
C LYS A 287 -0.88 40.43 -12.77
N MET A 288 -0.30 39.47 -12.04
CA MET A 288 0.28 38.26 -12.65
C MET A 288 -0.71 37.47 -13.52
N ASN A 289 -1.98 37.37 -13.10
CA ASN A 289 -3.01 36.71 -13.92
C ASN A 289 -3.22 37.38 -15.29
N ASP A 290 -3.04 38.70 -15.38
CA ASP A 290 -3.17 39.42 -16.63
C ASP A 290 -1.94 39.18 -17.52
N PHE A 291 -0.73 39.10 -16.94
CA PHE A 291 0.49 38.69 -17.64
C PHE A 291 0.35 37.29 -18.25
N ILE A 292 -0.08 36.30 -17.46
CA ILE A 292 -0.28 34.92 -17.95
C ILE A 292 -1.33 34.85 -19.07
N ARG A 293 -2.38 35.68 -18.97
CA ARG A 293 -3.43 35.75 -20.01
C ARG A 293 -2.96 36.42 -21.29
N SER A 294 -2.12 37.44 -21.19
CA SER A 294 -1.61 38.21 -22.34
C SER A 294 -0.37 37.61 -22.98
N ARG A 295 0.29 36.64 -22.33
CA ARG A 295 1.50 35.97 -22.81
C ARG A 295 1.23 34.50 -23.10
N HIS A 296 0.81 34.20 -24.34
CA HIS A 296 0.50 32.82 -24.73
C HIS A 296 1.72 31.90 -24.67
N SER A 297 2.89 32.46 -24.98
CA SER A 297 4.14 31.72 -25.01
C SER A 297 4.63 31.40 -23.59
N PHE A 298 4.57 32.33 -22.63
CA PHE A 298 4.78 32.01 -21.20
C PHE A 298 3.85 30.90 -20.72
N ARG A 299 2.54 31.02 -21.00
CA ARG A 299 1.52 30.04 -20.57
C ARG A 299 1.79 28.62 -21.09
N THR A 300 2.46 28.49 -22.24
CA THR A 300 2.59 27.23 -22.96
C THR A 300 4.01 26.65 -22.93
N LEU A 301 5.02 27.50 -22.69
CA LEU A 301 6.43 27.14 -22.81
C LEU A 301 7.19 27.20 -21.47
N SER A 302 6.57 27.66 -20.39
CA SER A 302 7.16 27.65 -19.04
C SER A 302 6.76 26.41 -18.23
N LEU A 303 7.56 26.09 -17.21
CA LEU A 303 7.27 25.04 -16.23
C LEU A 303 5.92 25.29 -15.57
N GLU A 304 5.69 26.53 -15.17
CA GLU A 304 4.53 26.92 -14.39
C GLU A 304 3.32 27.17 -15.29
N GLY A 305 3.52 27.91 -16.38
CA GLY A 305 2.51 28.14 -17.41
C GLY A 305 1.21 28.71 -16.86
N SER A 306 0.08 28.08 -17.22
CA SER A 306 -1.23 28.39 -16.65
C SER A 306 -1.38 28.03 -15.17
N ASP A 307 -0.50 27.18 -14.64
CA ASP A 307 -0.56 26.64 -13.29
C ASP A 307 0.28 27.47 -12.30
N TRP A 308 0.58 28.74 -12.61
CA TRP A 308 1.39 29.63 -11.75
C TRP A 308 0.98 29.61 -10.27
N ASN A 309 -0.31 29.70 -9.99
CA ASN A 309 -0.83 29.70 -8.61
C ASN A 309 -0.70 28.33 -7.91
N ARG A 310 -0.48 27.25 -8.67
CA ARG A 310 -0.17 25.93 -8.09
C ARG A 310 1.30 25.82 -7.69
N TYR A 311 2.21 26.43 -8.46
CA TYR A 311 3.65 26.47 -8.14
C TYR A 311 3.98 27.48 -7.06
N TYR A 312 3.33 28.64 -7.09
CA TYR A 312 3.53 29.75 -6.18
C TYR A 312 2.18 30.12 -5.56
N PRO A 313 1.65 29.35 -4.59
CA PRO A 313 0.33 29.62 -4.02
C PRO A 313 0.31 30.92 -3.22
N GLU A 314 -0.87 31.52 -3.11
CA GLU A 314 -1.08 32.61 -2.15
C GLU A 314 -0.97 32.07 -0.72
N PRO A 315 -0.43 32.86 0.22
CA PRO A 315 -0.28 32.47 1.62
C PRO A 315 -1.62 32.48 2.37
N ILE A 316 -2.59 31.72 1.89
CA ILE A 316 -3.92 31.61 2.48
C ILE A 316 -3.92 30.42 3.42
N LYS A 317 -4.32 30.67 4.66
CA LYS A 317 -4.56 29.63 5.66
C LYS A 317 -5.54 28.59 5.13
N PHE A 318 -5.22 27.31 5.31
CA PHE A 318 -6.09 26.19 5.00
C PHE A 318 -7.48 26.34 5.64
N SER A 319 -7.56 26.81 6.89
CA SER A 319 -8.81 27.10 7.59
C SER A 319 -9.66 28.22 6.97
N GLU A 320 -9.06 29.06 6.11
CA GLU A 320 -9.72 30.18 5.43
C GLU A 320 -10.10 29.86 3.98
N LEU A 321 -9.71 28.69 3.48
CA LEU A 321 -9.98 28.28 2.11
C LEU A 321 -11.47 27.98 1.89
N LYS A 322 -12.05 28.60 0.85
CA LYS A 322 -13.47 28.45 0.50
C LYS A 322 -13.86 27.04 0.03
N ASN A 323 -12.89 26.23 -0.39
CA ASN A 323 -13.12 24.85 -0.79
C ASN A 323 -13.09 23.88 0.41
N ILE A 324 -12.89 24.35 1.64
CA ILE A 324 -12.97 23.53 2.85
C ILE A 324 -14.29 23.79 3.56
N GLU A 325 -15.08 22.74 3.78
CA GLU A 325 -16.34 22.80 4.53
C GLU A 325 -16.32 21.81 5.69
N VAL A 326 -16.88 22.19 6.83
CA VAL A 326 -17.01 21.31 8.00
C VAL A 326 -18.48 21.23 8.39
N PHE A 327 -19.01 20.01 8.45
CA PHE A 327 -20.34 19.71 8.94
C PHE A 327 -20.24 19.08 10.32
N MET A 328 -20.74 19.79 11.32
CA MET A 328 -20.84 19.24 12.67
C MET A 328 -22.18 18.51 12.84
N VAL A 329 -22.10 17.31 13.37
CA VAL A 329 -23.25 16.53 13.83
C VAL A 329 -23.72 17.16 15.15
N GLY A 330 -24.94 17.68 15.19
CA GLY A 330 -25.38 18.49 16.33
C GLY A 330 -26.86 18.38 16.68
N THR A 331 -27.10 18.16 17.97
CA THR A 331 -28.32 18.50 18.72
C THR A 331 -28.44 20.02 18.89
N LEU A 332 -29.66 20.53 18.74
CA LEU A 332 -30.02 21.95 18.89
C LEU A 332 -29.44 22.61 20.15
N GLY A 333 -28.54 23.59 19.98
CA GLY A 333 -28.06 24.52 21.03
C GLY A 333 -27.26 25.69 20.43
N PRO A 334 -27.56 26.97 20.73
CA PRO A 334 -26.97 28.11 20.02
C PRO A 334 -25.99 28.90 20.91
N HIS A 335 -24.72 28.50 21.00
CA HIS A 335 -23.64 29.44 21.35
C HIS A 335 -22.38 29.11 20.55
N GLU A 336 -22.09 29.95 19.55
CA GLU A 336 -20.98 29.79 18.60
C GLU A 336 -19.59 29.83 19.25
N HIS A 337 -19.48 30.34 20.47
CA HIS A 337 -18.21 30.58 21.14
C HIS A 337 -17.71 29.40 22.00
N GLU A 338 -18.48 28.32 22.16
CA GLU A 338 -18.11 27.17 23.03
C GLU A 338 -17.96 25.84 22.26
N LEU A 339 -18.07 25.83 20.92
CA LEU A 339 -18.10 24.57 20.14
C LEU A 339 -16.87 23.66 20.31
N ALA A 340 -15.72 24.25 20.66
CA ALA A 340 -14.49 23.54 20.99
C ALA A 340 -14.42 23.09 22.48
N ASP A 341 -15.14 23.77 23.36
CA ASP A 341 -15.12 23.54 24.82
C ASP A 341 -16.27 22.64 25.31
N ILE A 342 -17.22 22.29 24.42
CA ILE A 342 -18.29 21.34 24.70
C ILE A 342 -17.68 19.95 24.95
N LYS A 343 -17.72 19.49 26.21
CA LYS A 343 -17.50 18.08 26.53
C LYS A 343 -18.68 17.26 26.02
N ALA A 344 -18.53 16.64 24.86
CA ALA A 344 -19.59 15.80 24.33
C ALA A 344 -19.78 14.56 25.21
N GLN A 345 -21.02 14.10 25.38
CA GLN A 345 -21.30 12.93 26.24
C GLN A 345 -20.57 11.67 25.79
N HIS A 346 -20.35 11.50 24.48
CA HIS A 346 -19.61 10.37 23.95
C HIS A 346 -18.10 10.47 24.25
N ASP A 347 -17.52 11.67 24.34
CA ASP A 347 -16.11 11.85 24.72
C ASP A 347 -15.87 11.40 26.17
N LEU A 348 -16.80 11.74 27.07
CA LEU A 348 -16.79 11.24 28.45
C LEU A 348 -16.86 9.71 28.50
N MET A 349 -17.80 9.11 27.75
CA MET A 349 -17.91 7.66 27.68
C MET A 349 -16.65 6.99 27.11
N ILE A 350 -16.02 7.58 26.08
CA ILE A 350 -14.77 7.07 25.52
C ILE A 350 -13.63 7.16 26.55
N SER A 351 -13.56 8.26 27.31
CA SER A 351 -12.61 8.40 28.41
C SER A 351 -12.80 7.31 29.48
N ASP A 352 -14.06 7.06 29.88
CA ASP A 352 -14.39 6.01 30.85
C ASP A 352 -14.04 4.61 30.32
N ILE A 353 -14.37 4.31 29.06
CA ILE A 353 -13.99 3.07 28.38
C ILE A 353 -12.47 2.87 28.42
N ARG A 354 -11.69 3.91 28.06
CA ARG A 354 -10.22 3.84 28.04
C ARG A 354 -9.63 3.63 29.44
N TYR A 355 -10.20 4.27 30.46
CA TYR A 355 -9.78 4.07 31.84
C TYR A 355 -10.06 2.64 32.32
N GLU A 356 -11.26 2.14 32.08
CA GLU A 356 -11.72 0.84 32.58
C GLU A 356 -11.11 -0.34 31.83
N ILE A 357 -10.87 -0.22 30.52
CA ILE A 357 -10.29 -1.31 29.73
C ILE A 357 -8.86 -1.68 30.14
N ASN A 358 -8.20 -0.82 30.92
CA ASN A 358 -6.90 -1.15 31.53
C ASN A 358 -7.02 -2.25 32.58
N GLN A 359 -8.18 -2.39 33.19
CA GLN A 359 -8.48 -3.41 34.21
C GLN A 359 -9.00 -4.70 33.57
N ASP A 360 -9.40 -4.67 32.30
CA ASP A 360 -9.91 -5.83 31.57
C ASP A 360 -8.76 -6.61 30.89
N GLU A 361 -8.66 -7.92 31.15
CA GLU A 361 -7.73 -8.82 30.43
C GLU A 361 -8.25 -9.10 29.00
N LEU A 362 -7.89 -8.23 28.06
CA LEU A 362 -8.25 -8.32 26.65
C LEU A 362 -7.01 -8.43 25.76
N PRO A 363 -7.03 -9.28 24.71
CA PRO A 363 -5.98 -9.28 23.70
C PRO A 363 -5.79 -7.90 23.08
N THR A 364 -4.55 -7.52 22.76
CA THR A 364 -4.15 -6.17 22.28
C THR A 364 -5.00 -5.67 21.12
N LYS A 365 -5.37 -6.57 20.20
CA LYS A 365 -6.26 -6.30 19.05
C LYS A 365 -7.62 -5.74 19.50
N PHE A 366 -8.32 -6.45 20.39
CA PHE A 366 -9.64 -6.05 20.87
C PHE A 366 -9.57 -4.88 21.85
N ARG A 367 -8.52 -4.82 22.67
CA ARG A 367 -8.25 -3.67 23.52
C ARG A 367 -8.11 -2.38 22.71
N SER A 368 -7.37 -2.43 21.59
CA SER A 368 -7.21 -1.30 20.68
C SER A 368 -8.51 -0.93 19.99
N LEU A 369 -9.27 -1.92 19.50
CA LEU A 369 -10.57 -1.72 18.87
C LEU A 369 -11.59 -1.03 19.78
N ILE A 370 -11.60 -1.40 21.06
CA ILE A 370 -12.52 -0.84 22.06
C ILE A 370 -12.03 0.54 22.54
N ALA A 371 -10.72 0.74 22.73
CA ALA A 371 -10.14 2.01 23.15
C ALA A 371 -10.21 3.10 22.06
N PHE A 372 -10.25 2.70 20.79
CA PHE A 372 -10.38 3.57 19.62
C PHE A 372 -11.58 3.10 18.77
N PRO A 373 -12.82 3.43 19.17
CA PRO A 373 -14.02 2.93 18.51
C PRO A 373 -14.05 3.36 17.03
N PRO A 374 -14.01 2.41 16.06
CA PRO A 374 -13.81 2.74 14.65
C PRO A 374 -14.97 3.52 14.03
N PHE A 375 -16.18 3.40 14.59
CA PHE A 375 -17.36 4.12 14.11
C PHE A 375 -17.33 5.63 14.40
N ILE A 376 -16.45 6.12 15.28
CA ILE A 376 -16.26 7.57 15.50
C ILE A 376 -15.65 8.20 14.25
N ASP A 377 -14.73 7.48 13.59
CA ASP A 377 -13.93 7.94 12.46
C ASP A 377 -14.39 7.31 11.12
N SER A 378 -15.66 6.91 11.05
CA SER A 378 -16.27 6.28 9.87
C SER A 378 -17.61 6.93 9.52
N PHE A 379 -18.03 6.76 8.27
CA PHE A 379 -19.40 7.05 7.84
C PHE A 379 -20.39 5.95 8.23
N LEU A 380 -19.93 4.87 8.87
CA LEU A 380 -20.76 3.72 9.22
C LEU A 380 -21.23 3.71 10.66
N LYS A 381 -22.39 3.08 10.86
CA LYS A 381 -22.90 2.73 12.19
C LYS A 381 -22.16 1.50 12.74
N PRO A 382 -22.09 1.30 14.06
CA PRO A 382 -21.51 0.10 14.67
C PRO A 382 -22.05 -1.21 14.09
N SER A 383 -23.36 -1.31 13.85
CA SER A 383 -24.02 -2.47 13.21
C SER A 383 -23.60 -2.73 11.76
N GLU A 384 -22.98 -1.76 11.10
CA GLU A 384 -22.51 -1.86 9.71
C GLU A 384 -21.02 -2.21 9.63
N ILE A 385 -20.26 -2.05 10.72
CA ILE A 385 -18.85 -2.42 10.82
C ILE A 385 -18.75 -3.89 11.24
N THR A 386 -18.14 -4.72 10.41
CA THR A 386 -18.01 -6.15 10.67
C THR A 386 -16.56 -6.54 10.97
N ILE A 387 -16.35 -7.35 12.00
CA ILE A 387 -15.06 -7.97 12.32
C ILE A 387 -15.14 -9.49 12.16
N SER A 388 -14.04 -10.10 11.76
CA SER A 388 -13.97 -11.56 11.64
C SER A 388 -13.58 -12.16 12.98
N ILE A 389 -14.37 -13.12 13.46
CA ILE A 389 -14.05 -13.90 14.66
C ILE A 389 -14.21 -15.39 14.38
N ALA A 390 -13.30 -16.19 14.96
CA ALA A 390 -13.43 -17.64 15.00
C ALA A 390 -14.54 -18.05 15.99
N ASN A 391 -15.50 -18.86 15.54
CA ASN A 391 -16.51 -19.47 16.41
C ASN A 391 -15.85 -20.53 17.34
N LYS A 392 -16.62 -21.20 18.22
CA LYS A 392 -16.07 -22.25 19.11
C LYS A 392 -15.54 -23.50 18.39
N GLU A 393 -15.94 -23.69 17.13
CA GLU A 393 -15.42 -24.74 16.22
C GLU A 393 -14.23 -24.21 15.38
N GLY A 394 -13.93 -22.91 15.57
CA GLY A 394 -13.04 -22.00 14.89
C GLY A 394 -13.20 -21.88 13.37
N GLU A 395 -14.44 -21.96 12.89
CA GLU A 395 -14.82 -21.37 11.61
C GLU A 395 -14.88 -19.84 11.75
N TYR A 396 -14.33 -19.11 10.78
CA TYR A 396 -14.37 -17.66 10.78
C TYR A 396 -15.71 -17.14 10.29
N LYS A 397 -16.36 -16.31 11.10
CA LYS A 397 -17.58 -15.58 10.74
C LYS A 397 -17.34 -14.08 10.84
N SER A 398 -17.79 -13.37 9.82
CA SER A 398 -17.79 -11.91 9.82
C SER A 398 -19.09 -11.42 10.43
N LEU A 399 -18.99 -10.80 11.61
CA LEU A 399 -20.14 -10.36 12.40
C LEU A 399 -20.02 -8.86 12.71
N PRO A 400 -21.14 -8.14 12.85
CA PRO A 400 -21.12 -6.77 13.36
C PRO A 400 -20.29 -6.65 14.64
N ILE A 401 -19.53 -5.56 14.77
CA ILE A 401 -18.53 -5.37 15.84
C ILE A 401 -19.09 -5.63 17.25
N LYS A 402 -20.33 -5.20 17.47
CA LYS A 402 -21.06 -5.41 18.72
C LYS A 402 -21.37 -6.89 18.98
N GLU A 403 -21.85 -7.60 17.96
CA GLU A 403 -22.20 -9.03 18.05
C GLU A 403 -20.95 -9.89 18.24
N ALA A 404 -19.89 -9.59 17.50
CA ALA A 404 -18.62 -10.29 17.58
C ALA A 404 -17.97 -10.20 18.96
N LEU A 405 -17.95 -9.01 19.57
CA LEU A 405 -17.40 -8.83 20.92
C LEU A 405 -18.23 -9.55 21.99
N ILE A 406 -19.55 -9.61 21.82
CA ILE A 406 -20.46 -10.36 22.70
C ILE A 406 -20.23 -11.87 22.58
N GLU A 407 -19.95 -12.37 21.37
CA GLU A 407 -19.67 -13.79 21.15
C GLU A 407 -18.33 -14.23 21.72
N LYS A 408 -17.31 -13.35 21.66
CA LYS A 408 -15.95 -13.66 22.11
C LYS A 408 -15.71 -13.44 23.61
N PHE A 409 -16.39 -12.48 24.25
CA PHE A 409 -16.11 -12.07 25.62
C PHE A 409 -17.37 -11.97 26.52
N ASP A 410 -17.21 -12.23 27.83
CA ASP A 410 -18.29 -12.05 28.81
C ASP A 410 -18.59 -10.55 29.04
N LYS A 411 -19.88 -10.20 29.03
CA LYS A 411 -20.40 -8.84 29.21
C LYS A 411 -20.15 -8.23 30.60
N LYS A 412 -19.68 -9.03 31.56
CA LYS A 412 -19.40 -8.57 32.94
C LYS A 412 -18.20 -7.63 33.07
N ARG A 413 -17.42 -7.46 32.00
CA ARG A 413 -16.26 -6.56 31.92
C ARG A 413 -16.75 -5.12 31.75
N SER A 414 -16.33 -4.20 32.63
CA SER A 414 -16.93 -2.85 32.69
C SER A 414 -16.60 -2.01 31.46
N GLY A 415 -15.34 -2.05 30.98
CA GLY A 415 -14.91 -1.34 29.78
C GLY A 415 -15.61 -1.85 28.51
N LEU A 416 -15.79 -3.16 28.40
CA LEU A 416 -16.58 -3.77 27.32
C LEU A 416 -18.06 -3.37 27.39
N SER A 417 -18.68 -3.36 28.58
CA SER A 417 -20.08 -2.98 28.74
C SER A 417 -20.32 -1.54 28.27
N ASN A 418 -19.49 -0.60 28.71
CA ASN A 418 -19.57 0.82 28.33
C ASN A 418 -19.40 1.00 26.81
N TYR A 419 -18.52 0.22 26.18
CA TYR A 419 -18.36 0.21 24.72
C TYR A 419 -19.60 -0.31 23.99
N LEU A 420 -20.23 -1.39 24.47
CA LEU A 420 -21.45 -1.95 23.88
C LEU A 420 -22.64 -0.98 24.01
N ASP A 421 -22.69 -0.20 25.09
CA ASP A 421 -23.67 0.88 25.28
C ASP A 421 -23.42 2.03 24.30
N LEU A 422 -22.16 2.45 24.13
CA LEU A 422 -21.78 3.45 23.12
C LEU A 422 -22.20 3.00 21.70
N CYS A 423 -21.95 1.74 21.35
CA CYS A 423 -22.40 1.16 20.07
C CYS A 423 -23.92 1.31 19.89
N THR A 424 -24.68 1.02 20.95
CA THR A 424 -26.14 1.09 20.92
C THR A 424 -26.66 2.51 20.69
N GLN A 425 -25.99 3.52 21.24
CA GLN A 425 -26.37 4.91 21.03
C GLN A 425 -26.16 5.34 19.57
N PHE A 426 -25.03 4.99 18.97
CA PHE A 426 -24.70 5.35 17.58
C PHE A 426 -25.55 4.58 16.55
N ASP A 427 -25.91 3.33 16.83
CA ASP A 427 -26.86 2.57 16.01
C ASP A 427 -28.27 3.18 15.99
N LYS A 428 -28.70 3.81 17.10
CA LYS A 428 -29.96 4.56 17.21
C LYS A 428 -29.87 5.96 16.59
N SER A 429 -29.30 6.05 15.38
CA SER A 429 -29.23 7.28 14.60
C SER A 429 -30.21 7.29 13.42
N PHE A 430 -30.60 8.50 13.02
CA PHE A 430 -31.47 8.81 11.90
C PHE A 430 -31.00 8.09 10.63
N ASP A 431 -31.94 7.48 9.93
CA ASP A 431 -31.66 6.73 8.70
C ASP A 431 -32.40 7.40 7.56
N VAL A 432 -31.64 8.07 6.69
CA VAL A 432 -32.18 8.82 5.55
C VAL A 432 -33.03 7.93 4.65
N VAL A 433 -32.60 6.69 4.40
CA VAL A 433 -33.29 5.78 3.49
C VAL A 433 -34.61 5.30 4.09
N ASN A 434 -34.62 4.99 5.39
CA ASN A 434 -35.85 4.60 6.09
C ASN A 434 -36.82 5.77 6.24
N HIS A 435 -36.34 6.97 6.54
CA HIS A 435 -37.17 8.17 6.61
C HIS A 435 -37.82 8.48 5.26
N MET A 436 -37.05 8.39 4.16
CA MET A 436 -37.60 8.53 2.81
C MET A 436 -38.73 7.53 2.55
N ARG A 437 -38.63 6.30 3.06
CA ARG A 437 -39.67 5.26 2.97
C ARG A 437 -40.89 5.51 3.87
N GLY A 438 -40.93 6.61 4.62
CA GLY A 438 -41.97 6.88 5.61
C GLY A 438 -41.88 6.00 6.86
N LEU A 439 -40.73 5.35 7.09
CA LEU A 439 -40.50 4.55 8.29
C LEU A 439 -40.04 5.45 9.44
N HIS A 440 -40.40 5.06 10.66
CA HIS A 440 -39.96 5.77 11.86
C HIS A 440 -38.44 5.67 12.02
N THR A 441 -37.80 6.80 12.29
CA THR A 441 -36.35 6.88 12.53
C THR A 441 -36.07 7.78 13.74
N PRO A 442 -35.00 7.52 14.51
CA PRO A 442 -34.61 8.37 15.63
C PRO A 442 -34.19 9.77 15.18
N ASN A 443 -34.36 10.78 16.02
CA ASN A 443 -33.97 12.17 15.70
C ASN A 443 -32.45 12.45 15.78
N PHE A 444 -31.67 11.53 16.36
CA PHE A 444 -30.23 11.72 16.52
C PHE A 444 -29.50 11.51 15.19
N MET A 445 -28.80 12.53 14.69
CA MET A 445 -28.04 12.41 13.43
C MET A 445 -26.67 11.77 13.66
N SER A 446 -26.19 11.01 12.68
CA SER A 446 -24.81 10.53 12.62
C SER A 446 -24.13 10.98 11.33
N LYS A 447 -22.81 10.76 11.23
CA LYS A 447 -22.04 11.01 10.00
C LYS A 447 -22.61 10.24 8.80
N ASN A 448 -23.12 9.03 9.05
CA ASN A 448 -23.88 8.21 8.10
C ASN A 448 -25.09 8.97 7.51
N SER A 449 -25.91 9.57 8.38
CA SER A 449 -27.10 10.33 8.00
C SER A 449 -26.73 11.53 7.11
N ILE A 450 -25.69 12.29 7.50
CA ILE A 450 -25.23 13.47 6.74
C ILE A 450 -24.63 13.06 5.39
N LEU A 451 -23.86 11.96 5.34
CA LEU A 451 -23.28 11.44 4.08
C LEU A 451 -24.37 11.21 3.03
N TYR A 452 -25.40 10.43 3.35
CA TYR A 452 -26.46 10.12 2.40
C TYR A 452 -27.28 11.36 2.04
N TYR A 453 -27.45 12.29 2.99
CA TYR A 453 -28.07 13.57 2.72
C TYR A 453 -27.26 14.41 1.72
N LEU A 454 -25.93 14.51 1.86
CA LEU A 454 -25.07 15.23 0.91
C LEU A 454 -25.11 14.61 -0.48
N ILE A 455 -25.08 13.27 -0.58
CA ILE A 455 -25.22 12.56 -1.87
C ILE A 455 -26.58 12.88 -2.50
N LEU A 456 -27.65 12.84 -1.69
CA LEU A 456 -28.98 13.21 -2.15
C LEU A 456 -29.04 14.65 -2.66
N GLN A 457 -28.45 15.61 -1.94
CA GLN A 457 -28.35 17.01 -2.37
C GLN A 457 -27.59 17.18 -3.69
N GLU A 458 -26.47 16.48 -3.89
CA GLU A 458 -25.72 16.52 -5.15
C GLU A 458 -26.55 15.98 -6.32
N ILE A 459 -27.37 14.95 -6.09
CA ILE A 459 -28.30 14.42 -7.08
C ILE A 459 -29.36 15.48 -7.43
N ILE A 460 -30.08 16.05 -6.44
CA ILE A 460 -31.32 16.82 -6.69
C ILE A 460 -31.14 18.36 -6.81
N SER A 461 -29.97 18.91 -6.52
CA SER A 461 -29.77 20.38 -6.47
C SER A 461 -29.72 21.07 -7.84
N GLU A 462 -30.19 22.32 -7.94
CA GLU A 462 -30.03 23.16 -9.15
C GLU A 462 -28.59 23.71 -9.33
N ARG A 463 -27.74 23.64 -8.30
CA ARG A 463 -26.43 24.35 -8.23
C ARG A 463 -25.44 24.07 -9.38
N LEU A 464 -25.63 23.02 -10.16
CA LEU A 464 -24.81 22.72 -11.33
C LEU A 464 -25.52 23.27 -12.58
N SER A 465 -25.05 24.42 -13.08
CA SER A 465 -25.47 24.95 -14.37
C SER A 465 -25.06 23.99 -15.50
N THR A 466 -26.03 23.48 -16.26
CA THR A 466 -25.89 22.83 -17.60
C THR A 466 -24.75 21.79 -17.81
N ASN A 467 -25.11 20.50 -17.90
CA ASN A 467 -24.29 19.41 -18.50
C ASN A 467 -22.91 19.07 -17.88
N GLU A 468 -22.68 19.31 -16.58
CA GLU A 468 -21.40 18.98 -15.95
C GLU A 468 -21.41 17.65 -15.16
N LYS A 469 -20.22 17.01 -15.15
CA LYS A 469 -19.92 15.81 -14.36
C LYS A 469 -19.52 16.23 -12.95
N SER A 470 -19.97 15.49 -11.93
CA SER A 470 -19.55 15.67 -10.53
C SER A 470 -18.87 14.38 -10.06
N ASP A 471 -17.63 14.48 -9.59
CA ASP A 471 -16.91 13.33 -9.04
C ASP A 471 -16.86 13.45 -7.51
N ILE A 472 -17.41 12.48 -6.80
CA ILE A 472 -17.47 12.42 -5.33
C ILE A 472 -16.56 11.28 -4.88
N ILE A 473 -15.59 11.60 -4.03
CA ILE A 473 -14.66 10.65 -3.42
C ILE A 473 -15.04 10.51 -1.96
N ILE A 474 -15.51 9.32 -1.58
CA ILE A 474 -15.84 8.99 -0.19
C ILE A 474 -14.65 8.22 0.38
N CYS A 475 -13.92 8.86 1.29
CA CYS A 475 -12.75 8.28 1.94
C CYS A 475 -13.10 7.87 3.36
N ASP A 476 -13.39 6.59 3.57
CA ASP A 476 -13.70 6.04 4.89
C ASP A 476 -12.43 5.49 5.56
N TYR A 477 -12.15 5.86 6.81
CA TYR A 477 -10.94 5.42 7.50
C TYR A 477 -10.97 3.95 7.94
N VAL A 478 -12.15 3.31 7.85
CA VAL A 478 -12.40 1.93 8.27
C VAL A 478 -12.90 1.08 7.08
N SER A 479 -12.56 1.49 5.85
CA SER A 479 -13.14 0.95 4.62
C SER A 479 -13.00 -0.58 4.46
N GLN A 480 -12.00 -1.18 5.12
CA GLN A 480 -11.65 -2.60 5.04
C GLN A 480 -12.50 -3.51 5.94
N LEU A 481 -13.28 -2.97 6.88
CA LEU A 481 -14.20 -3.73 7.75
C LEU A 481 -15.59 -3.92 7.10
N GLY A 482 -15.62 -4.30 5.81
CA GLY A 482 -16.84 -4.49 5.03
C GLY A 482 -17.53 -3.18 4.57
N ALA A 483 -16.90 -2.05 4.84
CA ALA A 483 -17.57 -0.76 4.83
C ALA A 483 -17.96 -0.25 3.44
N LYS A 484 -17.10 -0.47 2.44
CA LYS A 484 -17.38 -0.02 1.06
C LYS A 484 -18.65 -0.66 0.49
N LYS A 485 -18.86 -1.96 0.75
CA LYS A 485 -20.06 -2.68 0.29
C LYS A 485 -21.33 -2.16 0.96
N LYS A 486 -21.26 -1.83 2.26
CA LYS A 486 -22.39 -1.27 3.01
C LYS A 486 -22.78 0.12 2.51
N ILE A 487 -21.80 1.02 2.38
CA ILE A 487 -22.04 2.36 1.82
C ILE A 487 -22.67 2.26 0.42
N GLN A 488 -22.10 1.41 -0.45
CA GLN A 488 -22.61 1.19 -1.80
C GLN A 488 -24.06 0.68 -1.81
N ASN A 489 -24.38 -0.31 -0.97
CA ASN A 489 -25.73 -0.88 -0.88
C ASN A 489 -26.76 0.15 -0.38
N ASN A 490 -26.39 0.99 0.58
CA ASN A 490 -27.27 2.05 1.09
C ASN A 490 -27.52 3.11 0.01
N ILE A 491 -26.51 3.48 -0.79
CA ILE A 491 -26.68 4.38 -1.95
C ILE A 491 -27.62 3.74 -2.98
N ILE A 492 -27.44 2.46 -3.32
CA ILE A 492 -28.33 1.75 -4.25
C ILE A 492 -29.76 1.75 -3.75
N SER A 493 -29.97 1.42 -2.48
CA SER A 493 -31.27 1.41 -1.80
C SER A 493 -31.97 2.77 -1.87
N MET A 494 -31.21 3.87 -1.73
CA MET A 494 -31.68 5.23 -1.92
C MET A 494 -32.05 5.54 -3.38
N LEU A 495 -31.18 5.19 -4.34
CA LEU A 495 -31.40 5.43 -5.77
C LEU A 495 -32.63 4.66 -6.29
N GLU A 496 -32.82 3.42 -5.85
CA GLU A 496 -34.00 2.62 -6.19
C GLU A 496 -35.29 3.21 -5.64
N TYR A 497 -35.25 3.78 -4.44
CA TYR A 497 -36.38 4.51 -3.88
C TYR A 497 -36.71 5.76 -4.71
N LEU A 498 -35.69 6.57 -5.05
CA LEU A 498 -35.85 7.76 -5.90
C LEU A 498 -36.41 7.43 -7.27
N LYS A 499 -35.99 6.30 -7.86
CA LYS A 499 -36.50 5.83 -9.15
C LYS A 499 -38.00 5.51 -9.11
N LYS A 500 -38.49 4.97 -7.99
CA LYS A 500 -39.90 4.62 -7.80
C LYS A 500 -40.78 5.84 -7.43
N ASN A 501 -40.23 6.81 -6.72
CA ASN A 501 -40.95 7.97 -6.20
C ASN A 501 -40.43 9.26 -6.84
N LYS A 502 -41.05 9.66 -7.94
CA LYS A 502 -40.59 10.76 -8.82
C LYS A 502 -40.96 12.17 -8.33
N SER A 503 -41.79 12.29 -7.29
CA SER A 503 -42.24 13.58 -6.77
C SER A 503 -41.28 14.12 -5.70
N PRO A 504 -40.78 15.36 -5.82
CA PRO A 504 -39.92 15.98 -4.81
C PRO A 504 -40.66 16.34 -3.52
N ASP A 505 -42.00 16.46 -3.55
CA ASP A 505 -42.82 16.82 -2.39
C ASP A 505 -42.88 15.71 -1.32
N ASP A 506 -42.65 14.44 -1.71
CA ASP A 506 -42.69 13.29 -0.81
C ASP A 506 -41.36 13.06 -0.06
N ILE A 507 -40.27 13.73 -0.46
CA ILE A 507 -38.92 13.55 0.10
C ILE A 507 -38.61 14.70 1.07
N TYR A 508 -39.53 14.96 2.00
CA TYR A 508 -39.39 16.06 2.93
C TYR A 508 -38.45 15.72 4.09
N LEU A 509 -37.17 16.05 3.91
CA LEU A 509 -36.19 16.21 4.99
C LEU A 509 -36.12 17.71 5.33
N ARG A 510 -36.62 18.14 6.50
CA ARG A 510 -36.54 19.55 6.96
C ARG A 510 -35.07 19.96 7.15
N GLU A 511 -34.49 20.64 6.17
CA GLU A 511 -33.06 20.95 6.12
C GLU A 511 -32.51 21.71 7.34
N SER A 512 -33.36 22.50 8.02
CA SER A 512 -32.94 23.48 9.04
C SER A 512 -32.77 22.95 10.47
N GLN A 513 -32.94 21.65 10.71
CA GLN A 513 -33.01 21.10 12.09
C GLN A 513 -31.93 20.06 12.44
N PHE A 514 -31.07 19.65 11.50
CA PHE A 514 -30.35 18.37 11.64
C PHE A 514 -28.81 18.42 11.67
N PHE A 515 -28.19 19.43 11.06
CA PHE A 515 -26.73 19.63 11.10
C PHE A 515 -26.39 21.06 10.67
N THR A 516 -25.19 21.55 11.00
CA THR A 516 -24.82 22.95 10.72
C THR A 516 -23.44 23.04 10.08
N PRO A 517 -23.27 23.80 8.97
CA PRO A 517 -21.95 24.12 8.46
C PRO A 517 -21.23 25.07 9.41
N ILE A 518 -19.94 24.82 9.61
CA ILE A 518 -19.07 25.64 10.45
C ILE A 518 -18.02 26.29 9.58
N ASN A 519 -17.81 27.59 9.83
CA ASN A 519 -16.65 28.29 9.33
C ASN A 519 -15.46 28.02 10.26
N MET A 520 -14.42 27.36 9.75
CA MET A 520 -13.23 27.02 10.53
C MET A 520 -12.47 28.25 11.05
N ARG A 521 -12.49 29.38 10.32
CA ARG A 521 -11.84 30.64 10.71
C ARG A 521 -12.49 31.29 11.92
N LYS A 522 -13.83 31.27 11.99
CA LYS A 522 -14.59 31.94 13.05
C LYS A 522 -15.05 30.99 14.16
N LYS A 523 -14.88 29.68 13.94
CA LYS A 523 -15.53 28.60 14.71
C LYS A 523 -17.04 28.89 14.92
N SER A 524 -17.68 29.51 13.92
CA SER A 524 -19.05 29.99 14.00
C SER A 524 -19.93 29.33 12.95
N LEU A 525 -21.25 29.38 13.14
CA LEU A 525 -22.21 28.75 12.24
C LEU A 525 -22.37 29.61 10.98
N GLU A 526 -22.48 28.97 9.81
CA GLU A 526 -22.80 29.68 8.57
C GLU A 526 -24.27 29.51 8.17
N PRO A 527 -24.96 30.61 7.77
CA PRO A 527 -26.30 30.49 7.19
C PRO A 527 -26.23 29.81 5.81
N ARG A 528 -26.98 28.72 5.63
CA ARG A 528 -27.06 28.04 4.32
C ARG A 528 -27.90 28.83 3.32
N GLN A 529 -27.47 28.82 2.06
CA GLN A 529 -28.25 29.30 0.91
C GLN A 529 -29.37 28.30 0.58
N ASN A 530 -30.56 28.81 0.28
CA ASN A 530 -31.71 28.01 -0.15
C ASN A 530 -31.36 27.21 -1.42
N ILE A 531 -31.58 25.90 -1.39
CA ILE A 531 -31.41 25.03 -2.55
C ILE A 531 -32.75 24.97 -3.29
N VAL A 532 -32.73 25.33 -4.57
CA VAL A 532 -33.86 25.06 -5.47
C VAL A 532 -33.87 23.58 -5.80
N LYS A 533 -35.02 22.92 -5.55
CA LYS A 533 -35.19 21.47 -5.67
C LYS A 533 -35.73 21.09 -7.05
N ALA A 534 -35.16 20.04 -7.62
CA ALA A 534 -35.58 19.51 -8.92
C ALA A 534 -36.50 18.28 -8.78
N GLN A 535 -37.45 18.13 -9.70
CA GLN A 535 -38.22 16.90 -9.89
C GLN A 535 -37.37 15.87 -10.64
N ILE A 536 -37.45 14.59 -10.26
CA ILE A 536 -36.69 13.52 -10.90
C ILE A 536 -37.51 12.93 -12.06
N GLU A 537 -37.04 13.08 -13.30
CA GLU A 537 -37.65 12.45 -14.47
C GLU A 537 -37.22 10.98 -14.58
N ASP A 538 -35.92 10.74 -14.48
CA ASP A 538 -35.31 9.41 -14.52
C ASP A 538 -33.95 9.36 -13.83
N ILE A 539 -33.56 8.17 -13.36
CA ILE A 539 -32.25 7.94 -12.76
C ILE A 539 -31.72 6.54 -13.14
N PHE A 540 -30.48 6.52 -13.61
CA PHE A 540 -29.75 5.31 -13.96
C PHE A 540 -28.47 5.24 -13.18
N TYR A 541 -28.02 4.03 -12.86
CA TYR A 541 -26.71 3.84 -12.26
C TYR A 541 -26.02 2.59 -12.81
N THR A 542 -24.69 2.63 -12.86
CA THR A 542 -23.83 1.49 -13.19
C THR A 542 -22.80 1.29 -12.09
N LEU A 543 -22.41 0.03 -11.88
CA LEU A 543 -21.49 -0.37 -10.83
C LEU A 543 -20.27 -1.03 -11.44
N ASN A 544 -19.11 -0.46 -11.19
CA ASN A 544 -17.83 -1.10 -11.45
C ASN A 544 -17.29 -1.70 -10.15
N LYS A 545 -17.60 -2.98 -9.92
CA LYS A 545 -17.25 -3.69 -8.68
C LYS A 545 -15.74 -3.80 -8.46
N SER A 546 -14.94 -3.94 -9.52
CA SER A 546 -13.48 -4.07 -9.39
C SER A 546 -12.80 -2.74 -9.04
N LYS A 547 -13.39 -1.61 -9.43
CA LYS A 547 -12.87 -0.26 -9.15
C LYS A 547 -13.60 0.45 -8.00
N GLN A 548 -14.55 -0.21 -7.34
CA GLN A 548 -15.37 0.38 -6.26
C GLN A 548 -15.96 1.74 -6.66
N LYS A 549 -16.36 1.83 -7.93
CA LYS A 549 -16.83 3.04 -8.60
C LYS A 549 -18.28 2.87 -9.01
N MET A 550 -19.11 3.86 -8.70
CA MET A 550 -20.50 3.96 -9.14
C MET A 550 -20.64 5.16 -10.07
N GLU A 551 -21.35 5.00 -11.18
CA GLU A 551 -21.70 6.11 -12.06
C GLU A 551 -23.22 6.27 -12.04
N ILE A 552 -23.72 7.46 -11.75
CA ILE A 552 -25.12 7.80 -11.64
C ILE A 552 -25.44 8.84 -12.72
N LYS A 553 -26.51 8.62 -13.48
CA LYS A 553 -27.06 9.59 -14.42
C LYS A 553 -28.46 9.96 -13.97
N ALA A 554 -28.66 11.22 -13.60
CA ALA A 554 -29.95 11.74 -13.15
C ALA A 554 -30.48 12.76 -14.14
N ASN A 555 -31.70 12.56 -14.63
CA ASN A 555 -32.44 13.51 -15.45
C ASN A 555 -33.47 14.20 -14.58
N LEU A 556 -33.41 15.52 -14.54
CA LEU A 556 -34.14 16.37 -13.61
C LEU A 556 -34.96 17.41 -14.36
N ILE A 557 -36.10 17.79 -13.80
CA ILE A 557 -36.99 18.85 -14.27
C ILE A 557 -37.01 19.95 -13.20
N ILE A 558 -36.65 21.17 -13.59
CA ILE A 558 -36.70 22.36 -12.73
C ILE A 558 -37.54 23.42 -13.43
N GLY A 559 -38.75 23.68 -12.93
CA GLY A 559 -39.74 24.47 -13.67
C GLY A 559 -39.99 23.86 -15.05
N GLU A 560 -39.64 24.59 -16.11
CA GLU A 560 -39.75 24.12 -17.51
C GLU A 560 -38.44 23.52 -18.08
N ARG A 561 -37.33 23.58 -17.35
CA ARG A 561 -36.00 23.17 -17.84
C ARG A 561 -35.71 21.71 -17.51
N LYS A 562 -35.18 20.97 -18.50
CA LYS A 562 -34.62 19.62 -18.32
C LYS A 562 -33.10 19.70 -18.15
N ILE A 563 -32.57 19.04 -17.13
CA ILE A 563 -31.14 19.00 -16.81
C ILE A 563 -30.72 17.52 -16.71
N SER A 564 -29.60 17.16 -17.33
CA SER A 564 -28.98 15.85 -17.14
C SER A 564 -27.68 15.99 -16.36
N LYS A 565 -27.54 15.21 -15.29
CA LYS A 565 -26.35 15.17 -14.43
C LYS A 565 -25.69 13.80 -14.50
N SER A 566 -24.35 13.81 -14.52
CA SER A 566 -23.54 12.59 -14.39
C SER A 566 -22.70 12.69 -13.13
N ILE A 567 -22.94 11.81 -12.17
CA ILE A 567 -22.22 11.78 -10.88
C ILE A 567 -21.40 10.51 -10.82
N THR A 568 -20.10 10.62 -10.57
CA THR A 568 -19.25 9.49 -10.23
C THR A 568 -19.07 9.45 -8.73
N ILE A 569 -19.23 8.28 -8.11
CA ILE A 569 -18.88 8.04 -6.72
C ILE A 569 -17.73 7.03 -6.68
N LEU A 570 -16.61 7.42 -6.07
CA LEU A 570 -15.47 6.57 -5.79
C LEU A 570 -15.41 6.28 -4.28
N LEU A 571 -15.41 5.00 -3.91
CA LEU A 571 -15.24 4.56 -2.52
C LEU A 571 -13.79 4.13 -2.30
N THR A 572 -13.10 4.73 -1.34
CA THR A 572 -11.70 4.43 -1.03
C THR A 572 -11.42 4.51 0.48
N ASP A 573 -10.27 4.00 0.90
CA ASP A 573 -9.69 4.34 2.21
C ASP A 573 -8.57 5.37 2.04
N ILE A 574 -8.17 5.97 3.16
CA ILE A 574 -7.07 6.93 3.23
C ILE A 574 -5.74 6.32 2.75
N HIS A 575 -5.50 5.02 2.99
CA HIS A 575 -4.25 4.35 2.60
C HIS A 575 -4.10 4.14 1.09
N THR A 576 -5.22 4.00 0.38
CA THR A 576 -5.27 3.79 -1.07
C THR A 576 -5.75 5.03 -1.82
N LEU A 577 -6.15 6.08 -1.10
CA LEU A 577 -6.69 7.32 -1.67
C LEU A 577 -5.77 7.89 -2.74
N ASN A 578 -4.49 8.13 -2.42
CA ASN A 578 -3.50 8.66 -3.38
C ASN A 578 -3.36 7.79 -4.65
N ARG A 579 -3.57 6.46 -4.58
CA ARG A 579 -3.48 5.55 -5.74
C ARG A 579 -4.77 5.50 -6.55
N ASN A 580 -5.89 5.78 -5.92
CA ASN A 580 -7.23 5.63 -6.50
C ASN A 580 -7.83 6.94 -7.00
N LEU A 581 -7.17 8.09 -6.78
CA LEU A 581 -7.67 9.38 -7.24
C LEU A 581 -7.97 9.35 -8.76
N PRO A 582 -9.08 9.99 -9.19
CA PRO A 582 -9.35 10.21 -10.61
C PRO A 582 -8.20 10.91 -11.32
N GLU A 583 -8.10 10.72 -12.65
CA GLU A 583 -7.13 11.41 -13.51
C GLU A 583 -7.19 12.94 -13.38
N ASP A 584 -8.37 13.47 -13.06
CA ASP A 584 -8.63 14.89 -12.85
C ASP A 584 -9.46 15.08 -11.58
N TYR A 585 -8.79 15.04 -10.43
CA TYR A 585 -9.45 15.18 -9.14
C TYR A 585 -9.68 16.63 -8.72
N THR A 586 -9.25 17.62 -9.51
CA THR A 586 -9.42 19.04 -9.15
C THR A 586 -10.87 19.46 -9.14
N GLU A 587 -11.71 18.80 -9.92
CA GLU A 587 -13.17 18.99 -9.94
C GLU A 587 -13.90 18.07 -8.95
N SER A 588 -13.18 17.21 -8.23
CA SER A 588 -13.76 16.25 -7.29
C SER A 588 -14.08 16.85 -5.92
N ILE A 589 -15.13 16.33 -5.29
CA ILE A 589 -15.43 16.55 -3.87
C ILE A 589 -14.84 15.40 -3.07
N LEU A 590 -13.98 15.69 -2.09
CA LEU A 590 -13.49 14.72 -1.11
C LEU A 590 -14.34 14.78 0.17
N LEU A 591 -14.96 13.67 0.56
CA LEU A 591 -15.70 13.54 1.82
C LEU A 591 -14.85 12.76 2.83
N LEU A 592 -14.65 13.35 4.01
CA LEU A 592 -13.89 12.77 5.12
C LEU A 592 -14.78 12.65 6.37
N PRO A 593 -14.78 11.49 7.08
CA PRO A 593 -15.63 11.25 8.24
C PRO A 593 -15.06 11.87 9.53
N GLY A 594 -14.17 12.85 9.45
CA GLY A 594 -13.56 13.49 10.61
C GLY A 594 -12.16 14.01 10.31
N PRO A 595 -11.41 14.47 11.33
CA PRO A 595 -9.96 14.67 11.21
C PRO A 595 -9.28 13.37 10.78
N ILE A 596 -8.16 13.47 10.06
CA ILE A 596 -7.38 12.28 9.68
C ILE A 596 -6.79 11.72 10.98
N PRO A 597 -7.15 10.50 11.42
CA PRO A 597 -6.69 10.01 12.72
C PRO A 597 -5.18 9.75 12.67
N ILE A 598 -4.51 9.69 13.83
CA ILE A 598 -3.10 9.29 13.91
C ILE A 598 -2.96 7.79 13.64
N LEU A 599 -3.95 7.01 14.10
CA LEU A 599 -4.08 5.57 13.86
C LEU A 599 -5.36 5.28 13.07
N SER A 600 -5.25 4.42 12.05
CA SER A 600 -6.36 3.90 11.29
C SER A 600 -6.33 2.37 11.32
N PHE A 601 -7.45 1.72 11.02
CA PHE A 601 -7.51 0.26 11.04
C PHE A 601 -7.27 -0.33 9.64
N LYS A 602 -6.29 -1.24 9.54
CA LYS A 602 -6.05 -2.07 8.36
C LYS A 602 -6.53 -3.49 8.66
N LYS A 603 -7.61 -3.92 8.00
CA LYS A 603 -8.46 -5.04 8.46
C LYS A 603 -8.86 -4.77 9.91
N ASP A 604 -8.41 -5.60 10.85
CA ASP A 604 -8.74 -5.50 12.26
C ASP A 604 -7.60 -4.93 13.14
N ASN A 605 -6.48 -4.52 12.54
CA ASN A 605 -5.30 -4.07 13.28
C ASN A 605 -5.08 -2.56 13.15
N PRO A 606 -4.71 -1.85 14.24
CA PRO A 606 -4.32 -0.45 14.16
C PRO A 606 -3.02 -0.32 13.35
N ALA A 607 -2.96 0.69 12.50
CA ALA A 607 -1.83 1.06 11.66
C ALA A 607 -1.67 2.58 11.71
N ILE A 608 -0.44 3.06 11.56
CA ILE A 608 -0.20 4.51 11.43
C ILE A 608 -0.92 5.00 10.18
N THR A 609 -1.72 6.05 10.35
CA THR A 609 -2.39 6.71 9.24
C THR A 609 -1.41 7.56 8.45
N ARG A 610 -1.53 7.46 7.13
CA ARG A 610 -0.76 8.23 6.13
C ARG A 610 -1.73 9.02 5.28
N GLY A 611 -1.26 10.08 4.64
CA GLY A 611 -2.05 10.90 3.73
C GLY A 611 -2.54 12.22 4.31
N PHE A 612 -1.84 12.82 5.29
CA PHE A 612 -2.14 14.19 5.73
C PHE A 612 -1.88 15.19 4.61
N ASP A 613 -0.90 14.90 3.76
CA ASP A 613 -0.63 15.59 2.50
C ASP A 613 -1.84 15.72 1.57
N ILE A 614 -2.85 14.85 1.67
CA ILE A 614 -4.06 14.90 0.85
C ILE A 614 -4.84 16.19 1.06
N LEU A 615 -4.77 16.77 2.26
CA LEU A 615 -5.51 17.98 2.62
C LEU A 615 -5.01 19.20 1.84
N LEU A 616 -3.77 19.18 1.37
CA LEU A 616 -3.17 20.26 0.59
C LEU A 616 -3.36 20.08 -0.93
N ARG A 617 -4.07 19.03 -1.36
CA ARG A 617 -4.37 18.77 -2.76
C ARG A 617 -5.49 19.69 -3.27
N PRO A 618 -5.45 20.11 -4.54
CA PRO A 618 -6.38 21.10 -5.09
C PRO A 618 -7.75 20.51 -5.45
N PHE A 619 -8.49 19.93 -4.49
CA PHE A 619 -9.87 19.48 -4.71
C PHE A 619 -10.84 20.66 -4.87
N ARG A 620 -11.92 20.45 -5.62
CA ARG A 620 -13.02 21.42 -5.76
C ARG A 620 -13.62 21.74 -4.40
N LYS A 621 -13.83 20.69 -3.60
CA LYS A 621 -14.19 20.79 -2.18
C LYS A 621 -13.60 19.63 -1.38
N ILE A 622 -13.19 19.92 -0.13
CA ILE A 622 -12.95 18.93 0.91
C ILE A 622 -13.98 19.18 2.00
N ILE A 623 -14.76 18.16 2.32
CA ILE A 623 -15.84 18.25 3.29
C ILE A 623 -15.55 17.30 4.45
N PHE A 624 -15.41 17.85 5.64
CA PHE A 624 -15.26 17.10 6.88
C PHE A 624 -16.61 16.94 7.57
N LEU A 625 -16.89 15.73 8.06
CA LEU A 625 -18.02 15.46 8.94
C LEU A 625 -17.48 15.16 10.33
N THR A 626 -17.85 15.94 11.33
CA THR A 626 -17.26 15.86 12.67
C THR A 626 -18.33 15.82 13.76
N TYR A 627 -18.02 15.17 14.87
CA TYR A 627 -18.80 15.31 16.11
C TYR A 627 -18.27 16.51 16.92
N SER A 628 -19.13 17.17 17.70
CA SER A 628 -18.69 18.20 18.65
C SER A 628 -17.70 17.63 19.69
N GLY A 629 -16.87 18.48 20.28
CA GLY A 629 -15.89 18.06 21.30
C GLY A 629 -14.57 17.59 20.68
N ASP A 630 -14.03 16.46 21.15
CA ASP A 630 -12.65 16.03 20.85
C ASP A 630 -12.41 15.81 19.34
N ASN A 631 -13.42 15.28 18.62
CA ASN A 631 -13.31 15.06 17.18
C ASN A 631 -13.20 16.37 16.38
N PHE A 632 -13.87 17.43 16.82
CA PHE A 632 -13.76 18.76 16.21
C PHE A 632 -12.47 19.47 16.62
N ASN A 633 -12.06 19.35 17.89
CA ASN A 633 -10.81 19.92 18.39
C ASN A 633 -9.59 19.38 17.65
N LYS A 634 -9.54 18.06 17.42
CA LYS A 634 -8.49 17.42 16.61
C LYS A 634 -8.46 17.94 15.17
N LEU A 635 -9.63 18.22 14.58
CA LEU A 635 -9.70 18.85 13.26
C LEU A 635 -9.16 20.28 13.28
N CYS A 636 -9.52 21.09 14.28
CA CYS A 636 -8.95 22.43 14.44
C CYS A 636 -7.42 22.38 14.60
N GLN A 637 -6.89 21.49 15.44
CA GLN A 637 -5.45 21.30 15.61
C GLN A 637 -4.75 20.95 14.29
N GLN A 638 -5.32 20.02 13.50
CA GLN A 638 -4.79 19.68 12.18
C GLN A 638 -4.81 20.87 11.23
N CYS A 639 -5.90 21.65 11.23
CA CYS A 639 -5.98 22.87 10.44
C CYS A 639 -4.94 23.91 10.88
N ASP A 640 -4.72 24.10 12.19
CA ASP A 640 -3.74 25.05 12.72
C ASP A 640 -2.31 24.67 12.32
N ILE A 641 -1.99 23.37 12.35
CA ILE A 641 -0.69 22.85 11.89
C ILE A 641 -0.53 23.08 10.39
N ILE A 642 -1.56 22.82 9.58
CA ILE A 642 -1.49 23.05 8.13
C ILE A 642 -1.43 24.55 7.81
N ASP A 643 -2.20 25.39 8.51
CA ASP A 643 -2.15 26.85 8.42
C ASP A 643 -0.76 27.37 8.71
N SER A 644 -0.04 26.73 9.63
CA SER A 644 1.36 27.06 9.87
C SER A 644 2.22 26.79 8.64
N LEU A 645 1.97 25.74 7.83
CA LEU A 645 2.75 25.51 6.60
C LEU A 645 2.42 26.53 5.49
N VAL A 646 1.13 26.86 5.31
CA VAL A 646 0.65 27.62 4.13
C VAL A 646 0.33 29.10 4.39
N GLY A 647 0.29 29.56 5.63
CA GLY A 647 -0.03 30.96 5.98
C GLY A 647 1.14 31.94 5.76
N GLU A 648 0.89 33.24 5.88
CA GLU A 648 1.88 34.31 5.61
C GLU A 648 3.14 34.21 6.47
N ASN A 649 3.02 33.98 7.78
CA ASN A 649 4.16 33.92 8.71
C ASN A 649 4.18 32.58 9.43
N SER A 650 5.23 31.78 9.20
CA SER A 650 5.40 30.51 9.88
C SER A 650 6.74 30.41 10.60
N SER A 651 6.67 30.27 11.91
CA SER A 651 7.79 29.84 12.75
C SER A 651 7.73 28.34 13.08
N ASN A 652 6.83 27.58 12.45
CA ASN A 652 6.66 26.16 12.74
C ASN A 652 7.81 25.36 12.10
N GLU A 653 8.30 24.36 12.82
CA GLU A 653 9.39 23.47 12.42
C GLU A 653 9.15 22.80 11.05
N ILE A 654 7.89 22.47 10.74
CA ILE A 654 7.50 21.87 9.45
C ILE A 654 7.79 22.81 8.28
N ALA A 655 7.40 24.08 8.41
CA ALA A 655 7.60 25.08 7.37
C ALA A 655 9.09 25.42 7.21
N GLN A 656 9.83 25.48 8.32
CA GLN A 656 11.28 25.67 8.34
C GLN A 656 12.00 24.54 7.61
N LYS A 657 11.64 23.27 7.87
CA LYS A 657 12.23 22.11 7.22
C LYS A 657 11.96 22.08 5.70
N ASP A 658 10.71 22.29 5.26
CA ASP A 658 10.36 22.33 3.84
C ASP A 658 11.07 23.47 3.08
N TYR A 659 11.16 24.65 3.70
CA TYR A 659 11.90 25.78 3.14
C TYR A 659 13.40 25.53 3.11
N ALA A 660 14.00 25.00 4.19
CA ALA A 660 15.43 24.74 4.27
C ALA A 660 15.90 23.75 3.19
N ILE A 661 15.17 22.65 2.97
CA ILE A 661 15.46 21.72 1.87
C ILE A 661 15.45 22.47 0.53
N SER A 662 14.43 23.28 0.29
CA SER A 662 14.33 24.07 -0.95
C SER A 662 15.48 25.07 -1.10
N ALA A 663 15.87 25.76 -0.02
CA ALA A 663 16.95 26.74 -0.03
C ALA A 663 18.31 26.08 -0.32
N THR A 664 18.57 24.88 0.22
CA THR A 664 19.79 24.11 -0.04
C THR A 664 19.91 23.67 -1.49
N TYR A 665 18.81 23.20 -2.09
CA TYR A 665 18.81 22.60 -3.43
C TYR A 665 18.32 23.54 -4.54
N MET A 666 18.29 24.85 -4.29
CA MET A 666 18.00 25.85 -5.31
C MET A 666 19.30 26.48 -5.82
N PRO A 667 19.43 26.76 -7.12
CA PRO A 667 20.64 27.35 -7.67
C PRO A 667 20.95 28.72 -7.02
N GLU A 668 22.17 28.88 -6.51
CA GLU A 668 22.62 30.10 -5.82
C GLU A 668 22.42 31.37 -6.67
N ASP A 669 22.72 31.30 -7.97
CA ASP A 669 22.55 32.42 -8.91
C ASP A 669 21.10 32.90 -9.03
N LEU A 670 20.13 31.99 -8.88
CA LEU A 670 18.70 32.29 -8.88
C LEU A 670 18.31 33.01 -7.59
N PHE A 671 18.82 32.52 -6.46
CA PHE A 671 18.60 33.06 -5.13
C PHE A 671 19.19 34.47 -4.97
N VAL A 672 20.41 34.68 -5.48
CA VAL A 672 21.14 35.95 -5.44
C VAL A 672 20.51 37.01 -6.36
N LYS A 673 20.00 36.63 -7.53
CA LYS A 673 19.33 37.56 -8.47
C LYS A 673 17.94 37.98 -8.03
N ILE A 674 17.25 37.15 -7.25
CA ILE A 674 15.82 37.34 -6.93
C ILE A 674 15.59 37.94 -5.53
N LYS A 675 16.60 37.94 -4.62
CA LYS A 675 16.60 38.56 -3.27
C LYS A 675 15.19 38.82 -2.69
N GLY A 676 14.54 37.77 -2.21
CA GLY A 676 13.41 37.87 -1.28
C GLY A 676 13.88 37.93 0.16
N LYS A 677 13.21 38.70 1.03
CA LYS A 677 13.36 38.54 2.49
C LYS A 677 12.59 37.29 2.89
N SER A 678 13.28 36.20 3.26
CA SER A 678 12.65 35.10 3.99
C SER A 678 12.11 35.62 5.32
N CYS A 679 10.87 35.29 5.67
CA CYS A 679 10.34 35.54 7.01
C CYS A 679 10.67 34.42 8.01
N VAL A 680 11.41 33.39 7.56
CA VAL A 680 11.77 32.21 8.34
C VAL A 680 13.22 32.31 8.84
N ASP A 681 13.42 32.15 10.14
CA ASP A 681 14.74 32.22 10.81
C ASP A 681 15.55 30.92 10.59
N PHE A 682 16.82 31.05 10.19
CA PHE A 682 17.62 29.94 9.62
C PHE A 682 18.41 29.11 10.66
N ASN A 683 18.21 29.31 11.95
CA ASN A 683 19.08 28.75 13.01
C ASN A 683 18.66 27.37 13.54
N LEU A 684 18.35 26.40 12.67
CA LEU A 684 18.03 25.04 13.11
C LEU A 684 18.99 24.00 12.53
N GLU A 685 19.85 23.45 13.41
CA GLU A 685 20.49 22.16 13.18
C GLU A 685 19.44 21.07 13.31
N ILE A 686 19.12 20.38 12.21
CA ILE A 686 18.14 19.28 12.21
C ILE A 686 18.79 18.05 12.87
N PRO A 687 18.27 17.52 14.00
CA PRO A 687 18.81 16.32 14.64
C PRO A 687 18.74 15.11 13.71
N LYS A 688 19.86 14.40 13.57
CA LYS A 688 20.05 13.28 12.62
C LYS A 688 19.26 12.00 12.96
N SER A 689 18.57 11.92 14.09
CA SER A 689 18.02 10.68 14.66
C SER A 689 16.51 10.47 14.48
N GLU A 690 15.81 11.35 13.77
CA GLU A 690 14.33 11.33 13.70
C GLU A 690 13.81 11.19 12.26
N LEU A 691 14.48 10.36 11.48
CA LEU A 691 14.14 10.08 10.08
C LEU A 691 13.46 8.71 10.00
N THR A 692 12.16 8.72 9.70
CA THR A 692 11.34 7.52 9.50
C THR A 692 11.06 7.31 8.01
N ASP A 693 10.71 6.08 7.61
CA ASP A 693 10.31 5.65 6.25
C ASP A 693 9.00 6.28 5.71
N GLU A 694 8.67 7.51 6.11
CA GLU A 694 7.40 8.17 5.79
C GLU A 694 7.56 9.52 5.11
N ASN A 695 6.49 10.02 4.47
CA ASN A 695 6.49 11.33 3.82
C ASN A 695 6.92 12.38 4.88
N PRO A 696 7.91 13.25 4.58
CA PRO A 696 8.39 14.26 5.52
C PRO A 696 7.27 15.11 6.13
N LEU A 697 6.24 15.45 5.35
CA LEU A 697 5.10 16.23 5.83
C LEU A 697 4.22 15.43 6.78
N ASP A 698 3.84 14.20 6.40
CA ASP A 698 3.01 13.33 7.25
C ASP A 698 3.71 13.02 8.57
N THR A 699 5.03 12.84 8.54
CA THR A 699 5.87 12.58 9.72
C THR A 699 5.87 13.79 10.65
N ALA A 700 6.08 14.97 10.08
CA ALA A 700 6.20 16.19 10.87
C ALA A 700 4.86 16.63 11.44
N ILE A 701 3.76 16.57 10.66
CA ILE A 701 2.40 16.83 11.16
C ILE A 701 2.05 15.85 12.29
N ARG A 702 2.36 14.56 12.12
CA ARG A 702 2.04 13.58 13.15
C ARG A 702 2.85 13.78 14.41
N ARG A 703 4.15 14.07 14.30
CA ARG A 703 4.98 14.39 15.45
C ARG A 703 4.42 15.59 16.21
N GLU A 704 4.11 16.67 15.49
CA GLU A 704 3.53 17.88 16.07
C GLU A 704 2.19 17.58 16.79
N LEU A 705 1.34 16.75 16.18
CA LEU A 705 0.09 16.30 16.83
C LEU A 705 0.37 15.47 18.09
N MET A 706 1.34 14.56 18.05
CA MET A 706 1.73 13.73 19.20
C MET A 706 2.33 14.57 20.34
N ASP A 707 3.17 15.54 20.01
CA ASP A 707 3.83 16.44 20.98
C ASP A 707 2.82 17.39 21.62
N ASN A 708 1.83 17.89 20.86
CA ASN A 708 0.74 18.71 21.38
C ASN A 708 -0.25 17.92 22.25
N MET A 709 -0.54 16.66 21.92
CA MET A 709 -1.39 15.76 22.74
C MET A 709 -0.78 15.47 24.13
N ALA A 710 0.53 15.60 24.30
CA ALA A 710 1.20 15.42 25.58
C ALA A 710 0.88 16.52 26.61
N GLN A 711 0.33 17.66 26.19
CA GLN A 711 0.09 18.84 27.04
C GLN A 711 -1.35 18.97 27.60
N GLN A 712 -2.28 18.07 27.24
CA GLN A 712 -3.71 18.13 27.61
C GLN A 712 -4.19 16.88 28.41
N PRO A 713 -5.42 16.86 28.98
CA PRO A 713 -6.06 15.64 29.54
C PRO A 713 -6.06 14.43 28.59
N GLU A 714 -5.75 14.64 27.31
CA GLU A 714 -5.41 13.65 26.27
C GLU A 714 -4.16 12.81 26.59
N LYS A 715 -3.42 13.09 27.67
CA LYS A 715 -2.30 12.29 28.18
C LYS A 715 -2.64 10.80 28.35
N HIS A 716 -3.89 10.47 28.70
CA HIS A 716 -4.33 9.07 28.74
C HIS A 716 -4.40 8.45 27.34
N GLU A 717 -4.97 9.16 26.36
CA GLU A 717 -4.99 8.72 24.96
C GLU A 717 -3.56 8.57 24.42
N PHE A 718 -2.68 9.53 24.68
CA PHE A 718 -1.27 9.47 24.30
C PHE A 718 -0.54 8.31 24.98
N ASN A 719 -0.68 8.13 26.29
CA ASN A 719 -0.05 7.01 26.99
C ASN A 719 -0.59 5.67 26.48
N HIS A 720 -1.89 5.56 26.19
CA HIS A 720 -2.48 4.38 25.58
C HIS A 720 -1.98 4.14 24.14
N LEU A 721 -1.87 5.20 23.33
CA LEU A 721 -1.30 5.13 21.98
C LEU A 721 0.16 4.73 22.05
N VAL A 722 0.93 5.26 23.01
CA VAL A 722 2.33 4.93 23.27
C VAL A 722 2.46 3.53 23.83
N ASP A 723 1.53 3.05 24.64
CA ASP A 723 1.55 1.69 25.19
C ASP A 723 1.10 0.67 24.15
N ILE A 724 0.13 1.01 23.30
CA ILE A 724 -0.24 0.22 22.12
C ILE A 724 0.92 0.24 21.14
N TRP A 725 1.52 1.41 20.87
CA TRP A 725 2.65 1.54 19.96
C TRP A 725 3.87 0.83 20.51
N LYS A 726 4.19 0.95 21.79
CA LYS A 726 5.21 0.15 22.48
C LYS A 726 4.81 -1.31 22.54
N SER A 727 3.54 -1.69 22.61
CA SER A 727 3.15 -3.10 22.55
C SER A 727 3.34 -3.65 21.14
N VAL A 728 3.00 -2.92 20.09
CA VAL A 728 3.22 -3.28 18.68
C VAL A 728 4.70 -3.25 18.33
N LYS A 729 5.42 -2.23 18.82
CA LYS A 729 6.85 -2.04 18.63
C LYS A 729 7.65 -2.98 19.50
N SER A 730 7.23 -3.35 20.71
CA SER A 730 7.79 -4.43 21.54
C SER A 730 7.35 -5.81 21.07
N ILE A 731 6.23 -5.97 20.39
CA ILE A 731 5.95 -7.19 19.63
C ILE A 731 6.88 -7.24 18.42
N LYS A 732 7.29 -6.11 17.82
CA LYS A 732 8.37 -6.08 16.83
C LYS A 732 9.78 -6.11 17.42
N GLU A 733 10.01 -5.59 18.62
CA GLU A 733 11.33 -5.32 19.24
C GLU A 733 11.69 -6.41 20.24
N LYS A 734 10.74 -6.93 21.03
CA LYS A 734 10.89 -8.24 21.67
C LYS A 734 10.88 -9.34 20.63
N LYS A 735 10.20 -9.20 19.47
CA LYS A 735 10.43 -10.15 18.38
C LYS A 735 11.73 -9.88 17.64
N THR A 736 12.31 -8.68 17.52
CA THR A 736 13.69 -8.58 17.01
C THR A 736 14.68 -9.10 18.04
N ASP A 737 14.51 -8.82 19.34
CA ASP A 737 15.43 -9.32 20.38
C ASP A 737 15.19 -10.80 20.74
N SER A 738 14.04 -11.39 20.40
CA SER A 738 13.78 -12.84 20.53
C SER A 738 13.75 -13.59 19.19
N THR A 739 13.91 -12.92 18.05
CA THR A 739 14.20 -13.57 16.74
C THR A 739 15.63 -13.32 16.27
N GLU A 740 16.38 -12.41 16.90
CA GLU A 740 17.84 -12.31 16.75
C GLU A 740 18.59 -13.42 17.49
N ASN A 741 17.92 -14.35 18.18
CA ASN A 741 18.58 -15.53 18.76
C ASN A 741 18.11 -16.89 18.22
N LEU A 742 17.29 -16.93 17.15
CA LEU A 742 17.01 -18.20 16.44
C LEU A 742 17.10 -18.09 14.90
N ILE A 743 17.32 -16.90 14.32
CA ILE A 743 17.64 -16.74 12.88
C ILE A 743 19.02 -16.08 12.67
N SER A 744 19.78 -15.78 13.72
CA SER A 744 21.19 -15.40 13.62
C SER A 744 22.08 -16.64 13.41
N ASP A 745 22.05 -17.20 12.20
CA ASP A 745 23.15 -17.93 11.53
C ASP A 745 22.68 -18.84 10.38
N TYR A 746 21.39 -18.85 10.05
CA TYR A 746 20.98 -19.37 8.74
C TYR A 746 21.21 -18.29 7.69
N SER A 747 22.38 -18.29 7.06
CA SER A 747 22.49 -17.85 5.67
C SER A 747 21.30 -18.46 4.92
N ILE A 748 20.42 -17.64 4.33
CA ILE A 748 19.27 -18.12 3.55
C ILE A 748 19.85 -18.95 2.40
N GLU A 749 19.93 -20.26 2.61
CA GLU A 749 20.39 -21.20 1.62
C GLU A 749 19.29 -21.26 0.56
N LEU A 750 19.66 -20.93 -0.68
CA LEU A 750 18.73 -20.85 -1.79
C LEU A 750 19.00 -22.03 -2.73
N THR A 751 18.03 -22.92 -2.87
CA THR A 751 18.07 -23.96 -3.90
C THR A 751 17.69 -23.33 -5.23
N LYS A 752 18.60 -23.40 -6.20
CA LYS A 752 18.33 -22.99 -7.58
C LYS A 752 17.81 -24.20 -8.35
N LEU A 753 16.64 -24.06 -8.95
CA LEU A 753 15.99 -25.12 -9.72
C LEU A 753 15.70 -24.59 -11.12
N THR A 754 16.01 -25.38 -12.14
CA THR A 754 15.52 -25.12 -13.49
C THR A 754 14.16 -25.78 -13.63
N VAL A 755 13.12 -25.00 -13.90
CA VAL A 755 11.73 -25.49 -13.92
C VAL A 755 11.01 -25.14 -15.22
N LEU A 756 10.18 -26.06 -15.69
CA LEU A 756 9.23 -25.85 -16.78
C LEU A 756 7.91 -25.36 -16.19
N TYR A 757 7.47 -24.17 -16.56
CA TYR A 757 6.13 -23.69 -16.23
C TYR A 757 5.08 -24.41 -17.08
N LEU A 758 4.35 -25.37 -16.52
CA LEU A 758 3.39 -26.20 -17.27
C LEU A 758 2.27 -25.36 -17.93
N ASN A 759 1.88 -24.24 -17.31
CA ASN A 759 0.84 -23.37 -17.84
C ASN A 759 1.30 -22.50 -19.04
N ARG A 760 2.62 -22.36 -19.27
CA ARG A 760 3.20 -21.47 -20.29
C ARG A 760 4.15 -22.18 -21.26
N GLY A 761 4.64 -23.37 -20.92
CA GLY A 761 5.65 -24.10 -21.68
C GLY A 761 7.04 -23.44 -21.69
N VAL A 762 7.34 -22.57 -20.71
CA VAL A 762 8.62 -21.82 -20.63
C VAL A 762 9.50 -22.42 -19.54
N GLU A 763 10.78 -22.61 -19.86
CA GLU A 763 11.81 -23.01 -18.89
C GLU A 763 12.47 -21.77 -18.27
N GLU A 764 12.59 -21.77 -16.95
CA GLU A 764 13.16 -20.65 -16.20
C GLU A 764 13.89 -21.19 -14.96
N MET A 765 14.95 -20.51 -14.54
CA MET A 765 15.62 -20.79 -13.29
C MET A 765 14.95 -20.01 -12.15
N ILE A 766 14.48 -20.73 -11.13
CA ILE A 766 13.90 -20.14 -9.93
C ILE A 766 14.82 -20.39 -8.72
N SER A 767 14.68 -19.55 -7.69
CA SER A 767 15.39 -19.71 -6.42
C SER A 767 14.39 -19.79 -5.28
N LEU A 768 14.42 -20.89 -4.53
CA LEU A 768 13.54 -21.14 -3.39
C LEU A 768 14.37 -21.22 -2.11
N ASN A 769 13.78 -20.85 -0.98
CA ASN A 769 14.38 -21.12 0.33
C ASN A 769 14.51 -22.63 0.50
N SER A 770 15.74 -23.15 0.62
CA SER A 770 16.05 -24.57 0.70
C SER A 770 15.28 -25.29 1.81
N ASN A 771 15.01 -24.59 2.92
CA ASN A 771 14.30 -25.12 4.08
C ASN A 771 12.81 -24.72 4.12
N GLY A 772 12.29 -24.10 3.07
CA GLY A 772 10.86 -23.76 2.97
C GLY A 772 10.03 -24.95 2.48
N PHE A 773 8.84 -25.12 3.04
CA PHE A 773 7.87 -26.12 2.59
C PHE A 773 7.13 -25.65 1.33
N ILE A 774 6.96 -26.59 0.39
CA ILE A 774 6.26 -26.37 -0.87
C ILE A 774 5.34 -27.56 -1.16
N ARG A 775 4.25 -27.30 -1.88
CA ARG A 775 3.30 -28.33 -2.31
C ARG A 775 3.78 -29.00 -3.59
N LYS A 776 4.21 -30.26 -3.51
CA LYS A 776 4.43 -31.16 -4.64
C LYS A 776 3.11 -31.82 -5.05
N ILE A 777 2.87 -31.95 -6.34
CA ILE A 777 1.71 -32.60 -6.93
C ILE A 777 2.01 -34.09 -7.07
N SER A 778 1.04 -34.92 -6.69
CA SER A 778 1.09 -36.38 -6.79
C SER A 778 -0.24 -36.90 -7.36
N ASP A 779 -0.27 -38.16 -7.77
CA ASP A 779 -1.47 -38.81 -8.30
C ASP A 779 -2.65 -38.81 -7.29
N ASP A 780 -2.33 -38.78 -5.98
CA ASP A 780 -3.29 -38.81 -4.87
C ASP A 780 -3.58 -37.42 -4.24
N GLY A 781 -3.10 -36.32 -4.82
CA GLY A 781 -3.31 -34.94 -4.32
C GLY A 781 -2.03 -34.12 -4.20
N THR A 782 -1.91 -33.28 -3.15
CA THR A 782 -0.70 -32.48 -2.88
C THR A 782 0.00 -32.91 -1.60
N ILE A 783 1.33 -32.90 -1.62
CA ILE A 783 2.18 -33.31 -0.51
C ILE A 783 3.14 -32.17 -0.15
N TYR A 784 3.42 -31.97 1.14
CA TYR A 784 4.44 -31.01 1.55
C TYR A 784 5.83 -31.63 1.49
N ILE A 785 6.75 -30.93 0.81
CA ILE A 785 8.16 -31.29 0.70
C ILE A 785 9.02 -30.03 0.83
N LEU A 786 10.25 -30.17 1.33
CA LEU A 786 11.20 -29.07 1.36
C LEU A 786 11.70 -28.74 -0.05
N ALA A 787 11.99 -27.46 -0.30
CA ALA A 787 12.53 -27.03 -1.58
C ALA A 787 13.79 -27.78 -2.01
N LYS A 788 14.68 -28.06 -1.07
CA LYS A 788 15.93 -28.80 -1.32
C LYS A 788 15.73 -30.27 -1.67
N GLU A 789 14.58 -30.84 -1.33
CA GLU A 789 14.27 -32.26 -1.53
C GLU A 789 13.59 -32.53 -2.89
N LEU A 790 13.23 -31.48 -3.65
CA LEU A 790 12.66 -31.58 -4.99
C LEU A 790 13.62 -32.28 -5.97
N GLN A 791 13.11 -33.25 -6.73
CA GLN A 791 13.88 -34.03 -7.70
C GLN A 791 13.49 -33.69 -9.15
N PRO A 792 14.39 -33.86 -10.12
CA PRO A 792 14.05 -33.77 -11.54
C PRO A 792 12.84 -34.66 -11.89
N GLY A 793 11.84 -34.07 -12.54
CA GLY A 793 10.57 -34.72 -12.86
C GLY A 793 9.42 -34.35 -11.92
N ASP A 794 9.68 -33.79 -10.74
CA ASP A 794 8.65 -33.42 -9.78
C ASP A 794 7.82 -32.22 -10.25
N GLU A 795 6.50 -32.33 -10.13
CA GLU A 795 5.57 -31.22 -10.35
C GLU A 795 5.20 -30.57 -9.01
N PHE A 796 5.21 -29.24 -8.93
CA PHE A 796 4.93 -28.52 -7.68
C PHE A 796 4.25 -27.18 -7.93
N ILE A 797 3.65 -26.64 -6.88
CA ILE A 797 2.94 -25.37 -6.90
C ILE A 797 3.88 -24.25 -6.49
N TYR A 798 3.99 -23.25 -7.36
CA TYR A 798 4.83 -22.08 -7.18
C TYR A 798 4.01 -20.80 -7.05
N TRP A 799 4.38 -19.96 -6.08
CA TRP A 799 3.79 -18.64 -5.87
C TRP A 799 4.72 -17.54 -6.42
N LYS A 800 4.20 -16.74 -7.37
CA LYS A 800 4.96 -15.63 -7.95
C LYS A 800 4.90 -14.40 -7.04
N ALA A 801 5.73 -14.35 -6.01
CA ALA A 801 5.91 -13.17 -5.15
C ALA A 801 7.39 -12.77 -5.02
N THR A 802 7.62 -11.47 -4.78
CA THR A 802 8.96 -10.86 -4.69
C THR A 802 9.70 -11.19 -3.39
N ASP A 803 8.97 -11.63 -2.38
CA ASP A 803 9.46 -11.99 -1.04
C ASP A 803 9.94 -13.45 -0.94
N LYS A 804 9.81 -14.25 -2.01
CA LYS A 804 10.18 -15.67 -2.09
C LYS A 804 9.50 -16.55 -1.01
N GLN A 805 8.38 -16.09 -0.43
CA GLN A 805 7.61 -16.86 0.53
C GLN A 805 6.80 -17.97 -0.16
N SER A 806 6.56 -19.08 0.55
CA SER A 806 5.67 -20.13 0.07
C SER A 806 4.23 -19.61 -0.06
N LEU A 807 3.45 -20.22 -0.96
CA LEU A 807 2.04 -19.90 -1.15
C LEU A 807 1.28 -19.95 0.18
N ASP A 808 1.52 -21.00 0.94
CA ASP A 808 0.84 -21.25 2.20
C ASP A 808 1.22 -20.24 3.28
N ASN A 809 2.50 -19.87 3.42
CA ASN A 809 2.93 -18.80 4.33
C ASN A 809 2.31 -17.45 3.98
N TYR A 810 2.18 -17.13 2.69
CA TYR A 810 1.49 -15.92 2.27
C TYR A 810 0.02 -15.90 2.75
N PHE A 811 -0.70 -17.02 2.62
CA PHE A 811 -2.09 -17.11 3.07
C PHE A 811 -2.22 -17.17 4.59
N ILE A 812 -1.31 -17.83 5.31
CA ILE A 812 -1.25 -17.79 6.78
C ILE A 812 -1.08 -16.35 7.25
N ASN A 813 -0.09 -15.62 6.73
CA ASN A 813 0.16 -14.22 7.08
C ASN A 813 -1.03 -13.30 6.72
N SER A 814 -1.78 -13.66 5.69
CA SER A 814 -2.88 -12.85 5.18
C SER A 814 -4.22 -13.11 5.85
N TYR A 815 -4.44 -14.32 6.38
CA TYR A 815 -5.77 -14.79 6.81
C TYR A 815 -5.80 -15.45 8.20
N SER A 816 -4.65 -15.67 8.86
CA SER A 816 -4.59 -16.26 10.20
C SER A 816 -4.56 -15.21 11.31
N GLU A 817 -5.23 -15.49 12.44
CA GLU A 817 -5.00 -14.78 13.71
C GLU A 817 -3.57 -15.01 14.24
N PHE A 818 -2.90 -16.06 13.76
CA PHE A 818 -1.50 -16.40 13.99
C PHE A 818 -0.62 -16.02 12.79
N ALA A 819 -0.83 -14.84 12.18
CA ALA A 819 -0.09 -14.35 11.02
C ALA A 819 1.44 -14.19 11.21
N ASP A 820 1.93 -14.35 12.44
CA ASP A 820 3.35 -14.31 12.78
C ASP A 820 3.99 -15.70 12.85
N TRP A 821 3.21 -16.77 12.67
CA TRP A 821 3.70 -18.15 12.61
C TRP A 821 3.83 -18.60 11.17
N SER A 822 4.96 -19.23 10.87
CA SER A 822 5.24 -19.87 9.59
C SER A 822 4.85 -21.34 9.59
N LEU A 823 4.63 -21.88 8.39
CA LEU A 823 4.39 -23.29 8.18
C LEU A 823 5.59 -24.13 8.66
N GLU A 824 6.81 -23.62 8.51
CA GLU A 824 8.06 -24.24 8.95
C GLU A 824 8.11 -24.41 10.47
N GLU A 825 7.61 -23.44 11.26
CA GLU A 825 7.59 -23.53 12.72
C GLU A 825 6.62 -24.61 13.22
N ILE A 826 5.49 -24.80 12.54
CA ILE A 826 4.48 -25.78 12.92
C ILE A 826 4.87 -27.18 12.46
N LEU A 827 5.31 -27.32 11.21
CA LEU A 827 5.74 -28.60 10.66
C LEU A 827 7.13 -29.02 11.15
N GLY A 828 7.93 -28.08 11.65
CA GLY A 828 9.25 -28.31 12.23
C GLY A 828 9.22 -29.30 13.39
N VAL A 829 8.13 -29.35 14.16
CA VAL A 829 7.92 -30.35 15.22
C VAL A 829 7.97 -31.76 14.68
N TYR A 830 7.19 -32.05 13.63
CA TYR A 830 7.14 -33.37 13.02
C TYR A 830 8.47 -33.73 12.36
N ARG A 831 9.20 -32.74 11.85
CA ARG A 831 10.55 -32.96 11.33
C ARG A 831 11.53 -33.35 12.43
N CYS A 832 11.53 -32.65 13.56
CA CYS A 832 12.38 -33.00 14.70
C CYS A 832 12.07 -34.43 15.20
N ILE A 833 10.79 -34.82 15.20
CA ILE A 833 10.38 -36.21 15.52
C ILE A 833 10.93 -37.20 14.48
N ALA A 834 10.82 -36.89 13.19
CA ALA A 834 11.35 -37.75 12.12
C ALA A 834 12.88 -37.92 12.22
N ASP A 835 13.61 -36.81 12.36
CA ASP A 835 15.07 -36.80 12.47
C ASP A 835 15.53 -37.56 13.72
N PHE A 836 14.83 -37.38 14.85
CA PHE A 836 15.07 -38.14 16.08
C PHE A 836 14.91 -39.64 15.86
N ILE A 837 13.80 -40.06 15.26
CA ILE A 837 13.51 -41.47 15.02
C ILE A 837 14.53 -42.10 14.05
N GLU A 838 14.85 -41.41 12.95
CA GLU A 838 15.83 -41.87 11.97
C GLU A 838 17.22 -42.02 12.62
N ALA A 839 17.62 -41.05 13.44
CA ALA A 839 18.89 -41.06 14.16
C ALA A 839 18.98 -42.23 15.16
N ILE A 840 17.97 -42.45 16.00
CA ILE A 840 17.99 -43.53 16.99
C ILE A 840 17.83 -44.93 16.36
N GLN A 841 17.14 -45.05 15.22
CA GLN A 841 17.00 -46.30 14.48
C GLN A 841 18.29 -46.74 13.80
N SER A 842 19.19 -45.79 13.54
CA SER A 842 20.53 -46.07 12.99
C SER A 842 21.49 -46.68 14.03
N ILE A 843 21.12 -46.66 15.32
CA ILE A 843 21.91 -47.24 16.41
C ILE A 843 21.52 -48.71 16.60
N ASP A 844 22.52 -49.58 16.48
CA ASP A 844 22.42 -51.00 16.85
C ASP A 844 23.31 -51.32 18.07
N ARG A 845 23.33 -52.59 18.47
CA ARG A 845 24.10 -53.08 19.63
C ARG A 845 25.61 -52.83 19.49
N ASP A 846 26.13 -52.92 18.27
CA ASP A 846 27.55 -52.89 17.96
C ASP A 846 28.03 -51.50 17.51
N SER A 847 27.12 -50.54 17.38
CA SER A 847 27.39 -49.18 16.93
C SER A 847 28.41 -48.50 17.83
N ILE A 848 29.34 -47.79 17.19
CA ILE A 848 30.31 -46.90 17.84
C ILE A 848 29.78 -45.47 17.63
N TYR A 849 29.84 -44.62 18.65
CA TYR A 849 29.38 -43.23 18.56
C TYR A 849 30.13 -42.54 17.41
N ASN A 850 29.42 -42.28 16.30
CA ASN A 850 30.03 -41.76 15.08
C ASN A 850 29.01 -40.95 14.29
N HIS A 851 28.86 -39.67 14.60
CA HIS A 851 28.04 -38.68 13.87
C HIS A 851 26.55 -39.05 13.59
N GLN A 852 26.06 -40.21 14.02
CA GLN A 852 24.69 -40.73 13.81
C GLN A 852 23.59 -39.80 14.35
N LEU A 853 23.92 -38.99 15.36
CA LEU A 853 23.01 -38.05 16.02
C LEU A 853 23.25 -36.59 15.62
N GLU A 854 24.07 -36.31 14.60
CA GLU A 854 24.37 -34.94 14.16
C GLU A 854 23.14 -34.16 13.72
N THR A 855 22.13 -34.85 13.16
CA THR A 855 20.88 -34.24 12.70
C THR A 855 20.05 -33.67 13.86
N LEU A 856 20.33 -34.04 15.11
CA LEU A 856 19.61 -33.61 16.31
C LEU A 856 20.20 -32.31 16.86
N TYR A 857 20.09 -31.24 16.07
CA TYR A 857 20.73 -29.94 16.36
C TYR A 857 20.23 -29.27 17.66
N TRP A 858 19.07 -29.67 18.19
CA TRP A 858 18.51 -29.12 19.43
C TRP A 858 19.04 -29.82 20.70
N LEU A 859 19.85 -30.86 20.55
CA LEU A 859 20.51 -31.56 21.67
C LEU A 859 21.98 -31.16 21.74
N THR A 860 22.48 -31.00 22.97
CA THR A 860 23.91 -30.84 23.26
C THR A 860 24.68 -32.14 23.00
N GLU A 861 26.00 -32.07 22.81
CA GLU A 861 26.81 -33.28 22.58
C GLU A 861 26.77 -34.22 23.80
N GLU A 862 26.65 -33.67 25.02
CA GLU A 862 26.46 -34.42 26.25
C GLU A 862 25.13 -35.18 26.24
N GLN A 863 24.02 -34.52 25.86
CA GLN A 863 22.71 -35.14 25.69
C GLN A 863 22.70 -36.22 24.60
N LYS A 864 23.36 -35.97 23.45
CA LYS A 864 23.52 -36.94 22.36
C LYS A 864 24.30 -38.17 22.81
N PHE A 865 25.40 -37.97 23.53
CA PHE A 865 26.18 -39.08 24.08
C PHE A 865 25.39 -39.88 25.13
N CYS A 866 24.64 -39.20 26.00
CA CYS A 866 23.79 -39.84 26.99
C CYS A 866 22.71 -40.71 26.34
N ILE A 867 21.99 -40.19 25.32
CA ILE A 867 20.95 -40.97 24.65
C ILE A 867 21.50 -42.13 23.84
N PHE A 868 22.68 -41.97 23.22
CA PHE A 868 23.38 -43.07 22.56
C PHE A 868 23.66 -44.22 23.53
N ASN A 869 24.23 -43.92 24.70
CA ASN A 869 24.53 -44.93 25.72
C ASN A 869 23.26 -45.58 26.28
N LEU A 870 22.20 -44.79 26.49
CA LEU A 870 20.91 -45.28 26.94
C LEU A 870 20.29 -46.25 25.94
N ILE A 871 20.32 -45.93 24.64
CA ILE A 871 19.82 -46.81 23.58
C ILE A 871 20.62 -48.11 23.53
N LYS A 872 21.96 -48.04 23.62
CA LYS A 872 22.81 -49.24 23.66
C LYS A 872 22.49 -50.11 24.88
N TYR A 873 22.28 -49.50 26.04
CA TYR A 873 21.87 -50.21 27.25
C TYR A 873 20.49 -50.87 27.07
N LEU A 874 19.51 -50.17 26.50
CA LEU A 874 18.18 -50.74 26.24
C LEU A 874 18.28 -51.95 25.28
N LEU A 875 19.11 -51.87 24.25
CA LEU A 875 19.29 -52.93 23.26
C LEU A 875 20.21 -54.07 23.71
N SER A 876 21.02 -53.92 24.76
CA SER A 876 21.94 -54.97 25.21
C SER A 876 21.20 -56.17 25.79
N ASN A 877 21.65 -57.39 25.48
CA ASN A 877 21.08 -58.59 26.10
C ASN A 877 21.47 -58.65 27.58
N THR A 878 20.48 -58.79 28.46
CA THR A 878 20.69 -59.15 29.86
C THR A 878 20.08 -60.54 30.04
N ASP A 879 20.85 -61.54 30.45
CA ASP A 879 20.32 -62.87 30.78
C ASP A 879 19.56 -62.78 32.12
N VAL A 880 18.29 -62.38 32.09
CA VAL A 880 17.50 -62.17 33.30
C VAL A 880 16.96 -63.52 33.80
N ASN A 881 17.61 -64.14 34.79
CA ASN A 881 17.12 -65.39 35.40
C ASN A 881 17.05 -65.36 36.94
N THR A 882 17.49 -64.27 37.61
CA THR A 882 17.49 -64.16 39.08
C THR A 882 17.08 -62.78 39.61
N ILE A 883 16.70 -62.69 40.90
CA ILE A 883 16.34 -61.44 41.61
C ILE A 883 17.55 -60.49 41.73
N GLU A 884 18.77 -61.03 41.79
CA GLU A 884 20.02 -60.24 41.81
C GLU A 884 20.23 -59.48 40.49
N ASP A 885 19.75 -60.01 39.37
CA ASP A 885 19.80 -59.35 38.06
C ASP A 885 18.88 -58.13 37.96
N ILE A 886 17.73 -58.14 38.66
CA ILE A 886 16.75 -57.01 38.66
C ILE A 886 17.32 -55.79 39.40
N ASN A 887 18.03 -56.03 40.51
CA ASN A 887 18.71 -54.96 41.25
C ASN A 887 19.84 -54.34 40.41
N GLU A 888 20.63 -55.16 39.70
CA GLU A 888 21.70 -54.66 38.82
C GLU A 888 21.14 -53.87 37.61
N ILE A 889 20.03 -54.33 37.01
CA ILE A 889 19.31 -53.59 35.98
C ILE A 889 18.83 -52.24 36.51
N THR A 890 18.21 -52.22 37.69
CA THR A 890 17.66 -51.00 38.30
C THR A 890 18.75 -50.01 38.69
N GLU A 891 19.89 -50.47 39.24
CA GLU A 891 21.02 -49.58 39.54
C GLU A 891 21.65 -49.00 38.28
N LYS A 892 21.82 -49.79 37.22
CA LYS A 892 22.32 -49.28 35.93
C LYS A 892 21.32 -48.32 35.28
N TRP A 893 20.02 -48.60 35.33
CA TRP A 893 18.95 -47.72 34.86
C TRP A 893 19.02 -46.35 35.54
N LYS A 894 19.06 -46.33 36.87
CA LYS A 894 19.19 -45.10 37.68
C LYS A 894 20.50 -44.37 37.41
N LYS A 895 21.60 -45.09 37.18
CA LYS A 895 22.90 -44.49 36.86
C LYS A 895 22.93 -43.83 35.48
N VAL A 896 22.27 -44.41 34.48
CA VAL A 896 22.26 -43.89 33.10
C VAL A 896 21.25 -42.74 32.93
N LEU A 897 20.12 -42.78 33.66
CA LEU A 897 19.06 -41.76 33.58
C LEU A 897 19.14 -40.69 34.67
N GLY A 898 19.85 -40.93 35.76
CA GLY A 898 19.96 -40.02 36.90
C GLY A 898 20.93 -38.85 36.69
N THR A 899 21.38 -38.62 35.45
CA THR A 899 22.17 -37.44 35.08
C THR A 899 21.24 -36.33 34.59
N ASP A 900 21.54 -35.09 34.97
CA ASP A 900 20.77 -33.91 34.50
C ASP A 900 20.89 -33.70 32.98
N GLU A 901 21.90 -34.34 32.35
CA GLU A 901 22.15 -34.34 30.91
C GLU A 901 21.27 -35.37 30.16
N CYS A 902 20.51 -36.22 30.84
CA CYS A 902 19.62 -37.18 30.20
C CYS A 902 18.27 -36.57 29.86
N ILE A 903 17.86 -36.59 28.58
CA ILE A 903 16.56 -36.08 28.16
C ILE A 903 15.36 -36.93 28.67
N TRP A 904 15.61 -38.15 29.15
CA TRP A 904 14.61 -39.06 29.74
C TRP A 904 14.80 -39.23 31.25
N ASN A 905 15.43 -38.27 31.93
CA ASN A 905 15.67 -38.30 33.38
C ASN A 905 14.40 -38.50 34.23
N ASP A 906 13.24 -38.04 33.77
CA ASP A 906 11.93 -38.28 34.39
C ASP A 906 11.63 -39.79 34.60
N LEU A 907 12.28 -40.68 33.84
CA LEU A 907 12.13 -42.14 33.96
C LEU A 907 13.07 -42.79 35.00
N ALA A 908 13.98 -42.04 35.62
CA ALA A 908 14.95 -42.59 36.57
C ALA A 908 14.30 -43.20 37.83
N ASN A 909 13.11 -42.72 38.20
CA ASN A 909 12.40 -43.09 39.43
C ASN A 909 11.23 -44.06 39.20
N LEU A 910 11.17 -44.75 38.06
CA LEU A 910 10.11 -45.74 37.79
C LEU A 910 10.19 -46.94 38.76
N PRO A 911 9.05 -47.59 39.08
CA PRO A 911 9.03 -48.85 39.82
C PRO A 911 9.85 -49.95 39.12
N GLU A 912 10.45 -50.85 39.91
CA GLU A 912 11.33 -51.92 39.41
C GLU A 912 10.63 -52.84 38.38
N ASP A 913 9.34 -53.10 38.58
CA ASP A 913 8.51 -53.89 37.66
C ASP A 913 8.37 -53.21 36.28
N GLU A 914 8.25 -51.89 36.24
CA GLU A 914 8.11 -51.11 35.00
C GLU A 914 9.44 -50.97 34.27
N ILE A 915 10.54 -50.75 35.00
CA ILE A 915 11.91 -50.76 34.46
C ILE A 915 12.19 -52.10 33.77
N SER A 916 11.86 -53.20 34.44
CA SER A 916 12.06 -54.55 33.92
C SER A 916 11.24 -54.81 32.65
N ASN A 917 9.98 -54.35 32.63
CA ASN A 917 9.11 -54.48 31.45
C ASN A 917 9.64 -53.69 30.24
N ILE A 918 10.05 -52.42 30.44
CA ILE A 918 10.62 -51.61 29.35
C ILE A 918 11.91 -52.26 28.85
N LYS A 919 12.79 -52.73 29.74
CA LYS A 919 14.04 -53.40 29.35
C LYS A 919 13.77 -54.66 28.52
N TYR A 920 12.85 -55.51 28.97
CA TYR A 920 12.48 -56.75 28.27
C TYR A 920 11.86 -56.49 26.89
N ASP A 921 11.03 -55.46 26.76
CA ASP A 921 10.43 -55.06 25.48
C ASP A 921 11.48 -54.59 24.46
N PHE A 922 12.56 -53.95 24.92
CA PHE A 922 13.68 -53.55 24.05
C PHE A 922 14.63 -54.70 23.71
N GLU A 923 14.81 -55.67 24.62
CA GLU A 923 15.62 -56.86 24.41
C GLU A 923 14.99 -57.86 23.45
N SER A 924 13.66 -58.01 23.51
CA SER A 924 12.92 -58.92 22.66
C SER A 924 12.78 -58.38 21.21
N GLY A 925 12.95 -59.25 20.22
CA GLY A 925 12.74 -58.93 18.81
C GLY A 925 13.95 -58.37 18.05
N ARG A 926 13.73 -57.34 17.21
CA ARG A 926 14.73 -56.83 16.24
C ARG A 926 15.86 -56.06 16.94
N SER A 927 17.04 -56.05 16.31
CA SER A 927 18.27 -55.37 16.77
C SER A 927 18.25 -53.83 16.72
N TYR A 928 17.12 -53.24 16.32
CA TYR A 928 16.90 -51.79 16.21
C TYR A 928 15.59 -51.38 16.89
N ILE A 929 15.42 -50.08 17.14
CA ILE A 929 14.25 -49.51 17.82
C ILE A 929 13.04 -49.45 16.87
N SER A 930 11.99 -50.22 17.15
CA SER A 930 10.69 -50.07 16.47
C SER A 930 9.82 -49.02 17.16
N TYR A 931 8.80 -48.49 16.45
CA TYR A 931 7.83 -47.56 17.03
C TYR A 931 7.11 -48.13 18.25
N SER A 932 6.84 -49.45 18.24
CA SER A 932 6.23 -50.16 19.37
C SER A 932 7.10 -50.16 20.63
N LYS A 933 8.43 -50.13 20.49
CA LYS A 933 9.36 -50.06 21.62
C LYS A 933 9.38 -48.67 22.27
N LEU A 934 9.10 -47.61 21.51
CA LEU A 934 9.01 -46.24 22.03
C LEU A 934 7.71 -45.94 22.78
N LEU A 935 6.67 -46.73 22.54
CA LEU A 935 5.33 -46.47 23.09
C LEU A 935 5.27 -46.51 24.64
N PRO A 936 5.87 -47.50 25.34
CA PRO A 936 5.90 -47.50 26.81
C PRO A 936 6.55 -46.22 27.37
N ILE A 937 7.64 -45.77 26.75
CA ILE A 937 8.37 -44.56 27.14
C ILE A 937 7.48 -43.32 27.01
N VAL A 938 6.80 -43.16 25.87
CA VAL A 938 5.94 -42.01 25.59
C VAL A 938 4.69 -41.97 26.47
N LYS A 939 4.16 -43.12 26.88
CA LYS A 939 3.05 -43.20 27.85
C LYS A 939 3.43 -42.58 29.20
N HIS A 940 4.67 -42.78 29.67
CA HIS A 940 5.16 -42.15 30.90
C HIS A 940 5.28 -40.63 30.78
N PHE A 941 5.49 -40.09 29.57
CA PHE A 941 5.48 -38.65 29.31
C PHE A 941 4.08 -38.05 29.13
N GLY A 942 3.00 -38.81 29.36
CA GLY A 942 1.63 -38.32 29.36
C GLY A 942 0.84 -38.55 28.07
N TRP A 943 1.35 -39.41 27.16
CA TRP A 943 0.59 -39.79 25.96
C TRP A 943 -0.66 -40.61 26.30
N ASN A 944 -1.80 -40.19 25.77
CA ASN A 944 -3.11 -40.74 26.15
C ASN A 944 -3.95 -41.27 24.97
N LEU A 945 -3.41 -41.24 23.74
CA LEU A 945 -4.07 -41.80 22.57
C LEU A 945 -3.78 -43.30 22.41
N ALA A 946 -4.66 -44.01 21.69
CA ALA A 946 -4.55 -45.45 21.47
C ALA A 946 -3.21 -45.85 20.80
N ASP A 947 -2.67 -47.00 21.19
CA ASP A 947 -1.39 -47.57 20.74
C ASP A 947 -1.26 -47.65 19.20
N THR A 948 -2.36 -48.00 18.52
CA THR A 948 -2.44 -48.03 17.05
C THR A 948 -2.30 -46.66 16.41
N THR A 949 -2.69 -45.60 17.12
CA THR A 949 -2.61 -44.20 16.65
C THR A 949 -1.18 -43.68 16.73
N PHE A 950 -0.43 -44.03 17.78
CA PHE A 950 0.97 -43.66 17.93
C PHE A 950 1.84 -44.26 16.80
N ASN A 951 1.70 -45.57 16.56
CA ASN A 951 2.44 -46.25 15.49
C ASN A 951 2.06 -45.71 14.10
N ALA A 952 0.77 -45.44 13.86
CA ALA A 952 0.32 -44.85 12.59
C ALA A 952 0.85 -43.43 12.39
N LEU A 953 0.90 -42.61 13.45
CA LEU A 953 1.44 -41.26 13.43
C LEU A 953 2.94 -41.27 13.08
N LEU A 954 3.75 -42.05 13.82
CA LEU A 954 5.19 -42.12 13.56
C LEU A 954 5.50 -42.69 12.17
N SER A 955 4.75 -43.71 11.74
CA SER A 955 4.84 -44.26 10.39
C SER A 955 4.55 -43.21 9.32
N SER A 956 3.56 -42.34 9.54
CA SER A 956 3.21 -41.25 8.62
C SER A 956 4.21 -40.10 8.63
N ILE A 957 4.84 -39.81 9.77
CA ILE A 957 5.87 -38.76 9.90
C ILE A 957 7.15 -39.21 9.18
N CYS A 958 7.59 -40.44 9.42
CA CYS A 958 8.84 -40.98 8.87
C CYS A 958 8.76 -41.37 7.39
N SER A 959 7.56 -41.51 6.80
CA SER A 959 7.39 -41.78 5.36
C SER A 959 7.69 -40.57 4.45
N LYS A 960 8.23 -39.46 5.00
CA LYS A 960 8.59 -38.20 4.30
C LYS A 960 7.47 -37.60 3.44
N SER A 961 6.23 -38.00 3.69
CA SER A 961 5.04 -37.65 2.91
C SER A 961 3.96 -37.15 3.86
N ILE A 962 4.04 -35.86 4.19
CA ILE A 962 2.91 -35.18 4.82
C ILE A 962 1.84 -35.00 3.72
N ASN A 963 1.00 -36.02 3.56
CA ASN A 963 -0.03 -36.06 2.54
C ASN A 963 -1.22 -35.18 2.94
N ILE A 964 -1.57 -34.21 2.09
CA ILE A 964 -2.92 -33.64 2.05
C ILE A 964 -3.63 -34.30 0.89
N ASN A 965 -4.29 -35.41 1.20
CA ASN A 965 -5.23 -35.99 0.26
C ASN A 965 -6.54 -35.21 0.36
N GLU A 966 -7.03 -34.68 -0.76
CA GLU A 966 -8.29 -33.91 -0.80
C GLU A 966 -9.53 -34.82 -0.58
N GLN A 967 -9.36 -36.14 -0.61
CA GLN A 967 -10.40 -37.17 -0.41
C GLN A 967 -10.15 -38.08 0.81
N LYS A 968 -8.97 -38.07 1.44
CA LYS A 968 -8.67 -38.81 2.69
C LYS A 968 -8.19 -37.84 3.78
N LYS A 969 -8.64 -38.05 5.02
CA LYS A 969 -8.37 -37.17 6.18
C LYS A 969 -6.90 -36.71 6.20
N PRO A 970 -6.62 -35.39 6.06
CA PRO A 970 -5.26 -34.87 6.11
C PRO A 970 -4.63 -35.12 7.48
N VAL A 971 -3.28 -35.18 7.52
CA VAL A 971 -2.54 -35.23 8.79
C VAL A 971 -2.87 -33.96 9.58
N LYS A 972 -3.44 -34.12 10.77
CA LYS A 972 -3.75 -33.01 11.66
C LYS A 972 -2.46 -32.53 12.31
N TYR A 973 -2.12 -31.25 12.14
CA TYR A 973 -0.93 -30.63 12.72
C TYR A 973 -1.12 -30.20 14.18
N PHE A 974 -2.08 -30.83 14.85
CA PHE A 974 -2.46 -30.54 16.22
C PHE A 974 -3.09 -31.81 16.80
N PHE A 975 -2.98 -31.93 18.11
CA PHE A 975 -3.69 -32.91 18.91
C PHE A 975 -4.92 -32.26 19.52
N ARG A 976 -6.00 -33.06 19.63
CA ARG A 976 -7.19 -32.63 20.37
C ARG A 976 -6.86 -32.30 21.82
N GLU A 977 -5.91 -33.04 22.39
CA GLU A 977 -5.37 -32.82 23.72
C GLU A 977 -3.89 -32.51 23.56
N TYR A 978 -3.52 -31.26 23.85
CA TYR A 978 -2.16 -30.72 23.69
C TYR A 978 -1.09 -31.51 24.46
N VAL A 979 -1.50 -32.28 25.48
CA VAL A 979 -0.63 -33.12 26.31
C VAL A 979 0.10 -34.16 25.46
N ASN A 980 -0.48 -34.59 24.34
CA ASN A 980 0.19 -35.51 23.41
C ASN A 980 1.36 -34.83 22.67
N LEU A 981 1.29 -33.52 22.42
CA LEU A 981 2.41 -32.76 21.85
C LEU A 981 3.51 -32.57 22.90
N TYR A 982 3.12 -32.29 24.14
CA TYR A 982 4.06 -32.24 25.28
C TYR A 982 4.80 -33.58 25.46
N ALA A 983 4.09 -34.70 25.42
CA ALA A 983 4.67 -36.04 25.52
C ALA A 983 5.67 -36.34 24.39
N LEU A 984 5.38 -35.88 23.17
CA LEU A 984 6.30 -35.98 22.03
C LEU A 984 7.51 -35.06 22.17
N GLY A 985 7.33 -33.84 22.70
CA GLY A 985 8.43 -32.92 23.01
C GLY A 985 9.40 -33.52 24.02
N LYS A 986 8.87 -34.13 25.09
CA LYS A 986 9.64 -34.88 26.10
C LYS A 986 10.36 -36.09 25.52
N LEU A 987 9.71 -36.84 24.62
CA LEU A 987 10.34 -37.97 23.94
C LEU A 987 11.63 -37.58 23.21
N ILE A 988 11.61 -36.45 22.49
CA ILE A 988 12.75 -36.02 21.66
C ILE A 988 13.70 -35.04 22.38
N GLY A 989 13.37 -34.65 23.62
CA GLY A 989 14.17 -33.72 24.41
C GLY A 989 14.26 -32.31 23.84
N ASN A 990 13.24 -31.87 23.09
CA ASN A 990 13.24 -30.53 22.49
C ASN A 990 12.56 -29.53 23.41
N GLN A 991 13.36 -28.73 24.11
CA GLN A 991 12.87 -27.80 25.14
C GLN A 991 11.91 -26.75 24.58
N ASN A 992 12.13 -26.28 23.34
CA ASN A 992 11.25 -25.30 22.69
C ASN A 992 9.82 -25.87 22.49
N ILE A 993 9.71 -27.16 22.16
CA ILE A 993 8.41 -27.84 22.04
C ILE A 993 7.80 -28.05 23.43
N ILE A 994 8.61 -28.46 24.41
CA ILE A 994 8.17 -28.71 25.80
C ILE A 994 7.66 -27.43 26.47
N ASP A 995 8.24 -26.27 26.19
CA ASP A 995 7.85 -25.00 26.80
C ASP A 995 6.65 -24.35 26.10
N ARG A 996 6.46 -24.62 24.80
CA ARG A 996 5.47 -23.93 23.95
C ARG A 996 4.41 -24.85 23.35
N TYR A 997 4.26 -26.08 23.84
CA TYR A 997 3.35 -27.07 23.26
C TYR A 997 1.90 -26.57 23.14
N GLU A 998 1.37 -25.79 24.10
CA GLU A 998 0.01 -25.25 24.01
C GLU A 998 -0.12 -24.26 22.85
N GLU A 999 0.82 -23.31 22.75
CA GLU A 999 0.87 -22.32 21.68
C GLU A 999 1.04 -22.96 20.30
N ILE A 1000 1.96 -23.91 20.18
CA ILE A 1000 2.23 -24.63 18.92
C ILE A 1000 0.99 -25.41 18.51
N ASN A 1001 0.31 -26.07 19.45
CA ASN A 1001 -0.88 -26.87 19.17
C ASN A 1001 -2.09 -26.00 18.75
N GLU A 1002 -2.26 -24.83 19.38
CA GLU A 1002 -3.31 -23.87 19.02
C GLU A 1002 -3.03 -23.21 17.66
N ALA A 1003 -1.80 -22.78 17.42
CA ALA A 1003 -1.37 -22.26 16.11
C ALA A 1003 -1.55 -23.31 15.01
N GLY A 1004 -1.16 -24.56 15.27
CA GLY A 1004 -1.36 -25.70 14.38
C GLY A 1004 -2.84 -25.95 14.04
N PHE A 1005 -3.74 -25.78 15.00
CA PHE A 1005 -5.19 -25.92 14.78
C PHE A 1005 -5.77 -24.84 13.86
N GLU A 1006 -5.40 -23.57 14.10
CA GLU A 1006 -5.92 -22.45 13.31
C GLU A 1006 -5.31 -22.40 11.90
N ILE A 1007 -4.00 -22.66 11.78
CA ILE A 1007 -3.33 -22.71 10.48
C ILE A 1007 -3.84 -23.90 9.66
N TRP A 1008 -4.13 -25.05 10.27
CA TRP A 1008 -4.72 -26.19 9.59
C TRP A 1008 -6.00 -25.82 8.81
N LYS A 1009 -6.91 -25.02 9.39
CA LYS A 1009 -8.15 -24.61 8.72
C LYS A 1009 -7.90 -23.73 7.51
N ILE A 1010 -6.90 -22.85 7.60
CA ILE A 1010 -6.54 -21.96 6.49
C ILE A 1010 -5.92 -22.79 5.36
N LEU A 1011 -5.02 -23.73 5.68
CA LEU A 1011 -4.41 -24.61 4.70
C LEU A 1011 -5.42 -25.54 4.00
N GLU A 1012 -6.49 -25.94 4.70
CA GLU A 1012 -7.61 -26.70 4.13
C GLU A 1012 -8.39 -25.85 3.13
N LEU A 1013 -8.72 -24.60 3.48
CA LEU A 1013 -9.36 -23.64 2.57
C LEU A 1013 -8.50 -23.36 1.34
N VAL A 1014 -7.19 -23.14 1.54
CA VAL A 1014 -6.22 -22.94 0.46
C VAL A 1014 -6.17 -24.17 -0.45
N GLY A 1015 -6.11 -25.37 0.11
CA GLY A 1015 -6.14 -26.63 -0.66
C GLY A 1015 -7.40 -26.73 -1.53
N HIS A 1016 -8.58 -26.47 -0.97
CA HIS A 1016 -9.83 -26.46 -1.74
C HIS A 1016 -9.85 -25.40 -2.84
N SER A 1017 -9.31 -24.21 -2.59
CA SER A 1017 -9.20 -23.15 -3.59
C SER A 1017 -8.23 -23.51 -4.72
N ILE A 1018 -7.07 -24.10 -4.40
CA ILE A 1018 -6.12 -24.62 -5.39
C ILE A 1018 -6.80 -25.65 -6.30
N TYR A 1019 -7.49 -26.64 -5.70
CA TYR A 1019 -8.21 -27.66 -6.46
C TYR A 1019 -9.23 -27.05 -7.42
N ARG A 1020 -10.09 -26.15 -6.93
CA ARG A 1020 -11.10 -25.47 -7.78
C ARG A 1020 -10.47 -24.71 -8.93
N VAL A 1021 -9.39 -23.96 -8.68
CA VAL A 1021 -8.68 -23.20 -9.70
C VAL A 1021 -8.02 -24.12 -10.73
N ARG A 1022 -7.40 -25.22 -10.28
CA ARG A 1022 -6.74 -26.20 -11.16
C ARG A 1022 -7.74 -26.88 -12.11
N GLU A 1023 -8.90 -27.27 -11.59
CA GLU A 1023 -9.95 -27.94 -12.36
C GLU A 1023 -10.80 -26.98 -13.22
N GLY A 1024 -10.45 -25.68 -13.27
CA GLY A 1024 -11.22 -24.66 -14.00
C GLY A 1024 -12.61 -24.41 -13.42
N LYS A 1025 -12.83 -24.77 -12.15
CA LYS A 1025 -14.07 -24.57 -11.38
C LYS A 1025 -13.93 -23.44 -10.37
N ASP A 1026 -13.07 -22.47 -10.65
CA ASP A 1026 -12.83 -21.34 -9.75
C ASP A 1026 -14.11 -20.55 -9.51
N ASN A 1027 -14.35 -20.16 -8.25
CA ASN A 1027 -15.45 -19.29 -7.92
C ASN A 1027 -15.00 -17.83 -8.15
N PRO A 1028 -15.60 -17.09 -9.12
CA PRO A 1028 -15.24 -15.69 -9.39
C PRO A 1028 -15.53 -14.75 -8.21
N PHE A 1029 -16.27 -15.22 -7.20
CA PHE A 1029 -16.62 -14.48 -5.99
C PHE A 1029 -15.83 -14.91 -4.75
N ASN A 1030 -14.96 -15.92 -4.86
CA ASN A 1030 -14.05 -16.30 -3.79
C ASN A 1030 -12.69 -15.59 -4.00
N GLU A 1031 -12.32 -14.72 -3.06
CA GLU A 1031 -11.09 -13.91 -3.15
C GLU A 1031 -9.83 -14.77 -3.21
N MET A 1032 -9.78 -15.86 -2.45
CA MET A 1032 -8.68 -16.82 -2.44
C MET A 1032 -8.54 -17.53 -3.79
N ASP A 1033 -9.65 -17.94 -4.41
CA ASP A 1033 -9.66 -18.54 -5.76
C ASP A 1033 -9.12 -17.54 -6.80
N GLN A 1034 -9.52 -16.27 -6.74
CA GLN A 1034 -9.04 -15.25 -7.69
C GLN A 1034 -7.56 -14.95 -7.51
N MET A 1035 -7.08 -14.83 -6.27
CA MET A 1035 -5.66 -14.62 -5.98
C MET A 1035 -4.79 -15.80 -6.40
N ILE A 1036 -5.25 -17.03 -6.14
CA ILE A 1036 -4.58 -18.24 -6.60
C ILE A 1036 -4.57 -18.28 -8.13
N LYS A 1037 -5.69 -18.01 -8.79
CA LYS A 1037 -5.77 -17.97 -10.26
C LYS A 1037 -4.83 -16.95 -10.89
N GLU A 1038 -4.65 -15.79 -10.26
CA GLU A 1038 -3.80 -14.71 -10.79
C GLU A 1038 -2.30 -14.96 -10.60
N ARG A 1039 -1.90 -15.63 -9.51
CA ARG A 1039 -0.48 -15.67 -9.07
C ARG A 1039 0.13 -17.06 -8.93
N MET A 1040 -0.70 -18.10 -8.83
CA MET A 1040 -0.22 -19.48 -8.79
C MET A 1040 0.34 -19.89 -10.15
N SER A 1041 1.41 -20.67 -10.14
CA SER A 1041 1.94 -21.35 -11.32
C SER A 1041 2.27 -22.79 -10.96
N ILE A 1042 2.03 -23.72 -11.89
CA ILE A 1042 2.44 -25.11 -11.73
C ILE A 1042 3.74 -25.30 -12.51
N CYS A 1043 4.74 -25.82 -11.82
CA CYS A 1043 6.10 -25.96 -12.33
C CYS A 1043 6.51 -27.43 -12.29
N LYS A 1044 7.33 -27.86 -13.26
CA LYS A 1044 7.98 -29.17 -13.27
C LYS A 1044 9.49 -29.00 -13.20
N VAL A 1045 10.15 -29.67 -12.27
CA VAL A 1045 11.61 -29.60 -12.11
C VAL A 1045 12.29 -30.32 -13.28
N ILE A 1046 13.23 -29.65 -13.95
CA ILE A 1046 14.01 -30.20 -15.06
C ILE A 1046 15.38 -30.64 -14.57
N SER A 1047 16.05 -29.79 -13.79
CA SER A 1047 17.34 -30.08 -13.19
C SER A 1047 17.54 -29.30 -11.90
N ASN A 1048 18.28 -29.91 -10.98
CA ASN A 1048 18.75 -29.27 -9.75
C ASN A 1048 20.07 -28.55 -10.10
N GLY A 1049 20.20 -27.29 -9.69
CA GLY A 1049 21.38 -26.45 -9.94
C GLY A 1049 22.56 -26.78 -9.05
#